data_AF-A0A6J2XPR6-F1
#
_entry.id   AF-A0A6J2XPR6-F1
#
_cell.length_a   1.000
_cell.length_b   1.000
_cell.length_c   1.000
_cell.angle_alpha   90.00
_cell.angle_beta   90.00
_cell.angle_gamma   90.00
#
_symmetry.space_group_name_H-M   'P 1'
#
loop_
_entity.id
_entity.type
_entity.pdbx_description
1 polymer ?
#
loop_
_entity_poly.entity_id
_entity_poly.type
_entity_poly.pdbx_seq_one_letter_code
_entity_poly.pdbx_strand_id
1 'polypeptide(L)'
;MFYQSYSGDILHLNVGGKRFSTSRQTLTLVPDTFFTALLNGRIPSLRDEKGCIFIDRDPEVFSVILNYLRTKEINLKGIDLRTLRHEAEYYNVAPLVRRLMLCEELTQSTCGDVLFYGYLPPPSVPLQDASNSGVPLVETTAVHQSRSRLVEANGEQNQNEPDSVPGTSKDTGNGAQNHAGTYFQARQGHSRNSSLELRMQGLQASYSRSSQDLRGVANRGHSRTASLDLRHARNSSADLNKLVRNDLGLVFGASASSWADPLRVQIIKAHHNWIVVGYAHFVVCYRLKDSSGWQQVFTSPHIENCIERIAINAKMGPTDISKMVAISYGSQVRLWGISDTGDMTNIGTFNLLVRVEYLFFIGSQLVALSPSGKLGVWHAMTQHWQTQDVMPIASFDTAGSILLLGCNNGCIYYIDMQKFPLRMKDNDLLVTELYRDPNNDTVTAISVYLTPKTDLCGNWIEIAYGTTSGAVRVIVQHPETVGYGPQLFQTFTVHQSRVTKVTLSEKFLVSVCSEYNHVRSWKVTRFRGMLSTQPGSAPEASFKIVALEAAEPPVTTGSTGPQGGVASLTGAGNDCGPFGEQDDEQVFVQKVVPDADQLFVRLASNGKRVCVIKAVDGSTVSAFCVHECEGSSRMGSRPRRFIFTGHSNGSIQMWDLTTALDLCYKTDLDSNPFYMKKPSNSTEKRDGGPTPTELLRMLDQCDISNSLCSTPCMSPCMSLATATRLKSSNVAFLNQQLGNEVDKNAGSA
;
A
#
# COMPACT_ATOMS: atom_id res chain seq x y z
N MET A 1 -48.69 -17.24 48.42
CA MET A 1 -49.36 -15.93 48.57
C MET A 1 -48.35 -15.03 49.26
N PHE A 2 -47.81 -13.95 48.67
CA PHE A 2 -48.49 -12.84 47.99
C PHE A 2 -47.83 -12.51 46.64
N TYR A 3 -48.63 -12.49 45.57
CA TYR A 3 -48.33 -11.71 44.38
C TYR A 3 -48.58 -10.25 44.75
N GLN A 4 -47.52 -9.44 44.89
CA GLN A 4 -47.69 -8.01 45.03
C GLN A 4 -47.83 -7.41 43.63
N SER A 5 -49.08 -7.27 43.19
CA SER A 5 -49.45 -6.52 42.00
C SER A 5 -49.21 -5.03 42.27
N TYR A 6 -47.98 -4.54 42.08
CA TYR A 6 -47.72 -3.10 42.00
C TYR A 6 -47.99 -2.60 40.60
N SER A 7 -49.26 -2.28 40.35
CA SER A 7 -49.67 -1.34 39.33
C SER A 7 -49.09 0.05 39.66
N GLY A 8 -48.05 0.47 38.95
CA GLY A 8 -47.70 1.89 38.84
C GLY A 8 -46.65 2.47 39.79
N ASP A 9 -45.67 1.70 40.27
CA ASP A 9 -44.55 2.29 41.02
C ASP A 9 -43.70 3.18 40.10
N ILE A 10 -43.81 4.49 40.32
CA ILE A 10 -42.87 5.48 39.79
C ILE A 10 -41.55 5.29 40.53
N LEU A 11 -40.48 5.05 39.77
CA LEU A 11 -39.12 4.92 40.24
C LEU A 11 -38.37 6.23 39.98
N HIS A 12 -37.58 6.64 40.98
CA HIS A 12 -36.70 7.78 40.88
C HIS A 12 -35.24 7.32 40.75
N LEU A 13 -34.62 7.68 39.64
CA LEU A 13 -33.22 7.39 39.32
C LEU A 13 -32.40 8.68 39.39
N ASN A 14 -31.17 8.58 39.83
CA ASN A 14 -30.17 9.64 39.75
C ASN A 14 -29.03 9.13 38.84
N VAL A 15 -28.95 9.63 37.62
CA VAL A 15 -27.94 9.21 36.63
C VAL A 15 -26.93 10.35 36.48
N GLY A 16 -25.69 10.14 36.91
CA GLY A 16 -24.62 11.14 36.83
C GLY A 16 -24.96 12.49 37.49
N GLY A 17 -25.84 12.50 38.50
CA GLY A 17 -26.33 13.70 39.19
C GLY A 17 -27.68 14.24 38.68
N LYS A 18 -28.16 13.81 37.51
CA LYS A 18 -29.47 14.23 36.97
C LYS A 18 -30.57 13.25 37.38
N ARG A 19 -31.71 13.80 37.79
CA ARG A 19 -32.85 13.00 38.26
C ARG A 19 -33.81 12.65 37.14
N PHE A 20 -34.20 11.38 37.11
CA PHE A 20 -35.18 10.83 36.18
C PHE A 20 -36.28 10.13 36.95
N SER A 21 -37.52 10.31 36.48
CA SER A 21 -38.68 9.60 37.01
C SER A 21 -39.28 8.75 35.89
N THR A 22 -39.52 7.47 36.16
CA THR A 22 -40.09 6.55 35.17
C THR A 22 -40.83 5.41 35.86
N SER A 23 -41.73 4.71 35.17
CA SER A 23 -42.41 3.56 35.78
C SER A 23 -41.51 2.31 35.79
N ARG A 24 -41.73 1.42 36.77
CA ARG A 24 -41.13 0.07 36.78
C ARG A 24 -41.37 -0.67 35.46
N GLN A 25 -42.56 -0.52 34.88
CA GLN A 25 -42.93 -1.16 33.61
C GLN A 25 -42.04 -0.72 32.45
N THR A 26 -41.70 0.58 32.35
CA THR A 26 -40.81 1.09 31.31
C THR A 26 -39.42 0.47 31.38
N LEU A 27 -38.84 0.36 32.58
CA LEU A 27 -37.49 -0.20 32.77
C LEU A 27 -37.44 -1.72 32.59
N THR A 28 -38.54 -2.41 32.84
CA THR A 28 -38.67 -3.87 32.69
C THR A 28 -39.26 -4.30 31.34
N LEU A 29 -39.50 -3.34 30.44
CA LEU A 29 -40.10 -3.59 29.13
C LEU A 29 -39.25 -4.50 28.24
N VAL A 30 -37.94 -4.49 28.44
CA VAL A 30 -37.01 -5.42 27.78
C VAL A 30 -36.47 -6.36 28.86
N PRO A 31 -36.64 -7.69 28.72
CA PRO A 31 -36.11 -8.65 29.67
C PRO A 31 -34.58 -8.69 29.61
N ASP A 32 -33.96 -9.20 30.68
CA ASP A 32 -32.51 -9.43 30.79
C ASP A 32 -31.61 -8.19 30.63
N THR A 33 -32.17 -7.01 30.90
CA THR A 33 -31.42 -5.74 30.92
C THR A 33 -30.77 -5.47 32.27
N PHE A 34 -29.80 -4.55 32.31
CA PHE A 34 -29.27 -3.98 33.55
C PHE A 34 -30.39 -3.57 34.52
N PHE A 35 -31.44 -2.93 34.02
CA PHE A 35 -32.55 -2.45 34.86
C PHE A 35 -33.36 -3.60 35.47
N THR A 36 -33.60 -4.68 34.72
CA THR A 36 -34.28 -5.86 35.28
C THR A 36 -33.45 -6.52 36.38
N ALA A 37 -32.13 -6.58 36.22
CA ALA A 37 -31.23 -7.12 37.24
C ALA A 37 -31.16 -6.20 38.47
N LEU A 38 -31.11 -4.88 38.26
CA LEU A 38 -31.12 -3.85 39.30
C LEU A 38 -32.41 -3.92 40.14
N LEU A 39 -33.58 -4.00 39.49
CA LEU A 39 -34.87 -4.01 40.16
C LEU A 39 -35.22 -5.34 40.83
N ASN A 40 -34.60 -6.43 40.38
CA ASN A 40 -34.71 -7.75 41.00
C ASN A 40 -33.65 -7.97 42.10
N GLY A 41 -32.88 -6.94 42.46
CA GLY A 41 -31.87 -7.00 43.53
C GLY A 41 -30.65 -7.88 43.20
N ARG A 42 -30.45 -8.24 41.92
CA ARG A 42 -29.27 -9.00 41.49
C ARG A 42 -28.02 -8.14 41.41
N ILE A 43 -28.19 -6.82 41.29
CA ILE A 43 -27.10 -5.84 41.28
C ILE A 43 -27.29 -4.91 42.47
N PRO A 44 -26.26 -4.70 43.32
CA PRO A 44 -26.34 -3.76 44.43
C PRO A 44 -26.55 -2.34 43.90
N SER A 45 -27.60 -1.67 44.37
CA SER A 45 -27.94 -0.30 43.99
C SER A 45 -27.52 0.67 45.10
N LEU A 46 -26.63 1.61 44.78
CA LEU A 46 -26.40 2.78 45.63
C LEU A 46 -27.62 3.70 45.57
N ARG A 47 -27.94 4.36 46.68
CA ARG A 47 -29.00 5.37 46.74
C ARG A 47 -28.43 6.70 47.17
N ASP A 48 -28.93 7.78 46.57
CA ASP A 48 -28.58 9.13 47.00
C ASP A 48 -29.27 9.51 48.32
N GLU A 49 -28.92 10.68 48.86
CA GLU A 49 -29.47 11.21 50.11
C GLU A 49 -31.01 11.35 50.10
N LYS A 50 -31.64 11.35 48.91
CA LYS A 50 -33.09 11.45 48.75
C LYS A 50 -33.72 10.11 48.34
N GLY A 51 -32.99 9.00 48.50
CA GLY A 51 -33.47 7.64 48.28
C GLY A 51 -33.59 7.21 46.81
N CYS A 52 -33.12 8.02 45.86
CA CYS A 52 -33.13 7.71 44.43
C CYS A 52 -32.02 6.72 44.09
N ILE A 53 -32.27 5.77 43.18
CA ILE A 53 -31.25 4.79 42.76
C ILE A 53 -30.19 5.50 41.93
N PHE A 54 -28.95 5.47 42.37
CA PHE A 54 -27.82 6.12 41.71
C PHE A 54 -27.19 5.22 40.64
N ILE A 55 -26.94 5.80 39.46
CA ILE A 55 -26.26 5.18 38.33
C ILE A 55 -25.17 6.16 37.88
N ASP A 56 -23.92 5.73 37.96
CA ASP A 56 -22.78 6.56 37.60
C ASP A 56 -22.51 6.52 36.09
N ARG A 57 -23.39 7.15 35.30
CA ARG A 57 -23.33 7.22 33.83
C ARG A 57 -23.78 8.59 33.32
N ASP A 58 -23.59 8.85 32.03
CA ASP A 58 -23.97 10.10 31.38
C ASP A 58 -25.50 10.27 31.32
N PRO A 59 -26.06 11.33 31.94
CA PRO A 59 -27.49 11.58 31.91
C PRO A 59 -28.05 11.97 30.52
N GLU A 60 -27.27 12.57 29.64
CA GLU A 60 -27.73 13.00 28.32
C GLU A 60 -28.00 11.79 27.42
N VAL A 61 -27.05 10.87 27.36
CA VAL A 61 -27.19 9.63 26.58
C VAL A 61 -28.25 8.72 27.21
N PHE A 62 -28.28 8.62 28.54
CA PHE A 62 -29.33 7.87 29.25
C PHE A 62 -30.74 8.36 28.92
N SER A 63 -30.93 9.67 28.69
CA SER A 63 -32.24 10.21 28.32
C SER A 63 -32.76 9.62 27.01
N VAL A 64 -31.89 9.32 26.05
CA VAL A 64 -32.24 8.66 24.79
C VAL A 64 -32.57 7.20 25.01
N ILE A 65 -31.77 6.48 25.82
CA ILE A 65 -32.04 5.09 26.19
C ILE A 65 -33.43 4.99 26.87
N LEU A 66 -33.73 5.90 27.79
CA LEU A 66 -35.00 5.93 28.50
C LEU A 66 -36.17 6.26 27.57
N ASN A 67 -36.00 7.20 26.64
CA ASN A 67 -37.03 7.49 25.64
C ASN A 67 -37.27 6.30 24.71
N TYR A 68 -36.22 5.59 24.30
CA TYR A 68 -36.36 4.34 23.55
C TYR A 68 -37.16 3.29 24.34
N LEU A 69 -36.92 3.15 25.64
CA LEU A 69 -37.70 2.25 26.50
C LEU A 69 -39.16 2.70 26.65
N ARG A 70 -39.49 3.98 26.43
CA ARG A 70 -40.86 4.51 26.48
C ARG A 70 -41.60 4.35 25.16
N THR A 71 -40.98 4.73 24.05
CA THR A 71 -41.65 4.87 22.75
C THR A 71 -41.27 3.80 21.73
N LYS A 72 -40.18 3.05 21.95
CA LYS A 72 -39.52 2.17 20.97
C LYS A 72 -38.94 2.90 19.74
N GLU A 73 -38.89 4.22 19.77
CA GLU A 73 -38.31 5.08 18.75
C GLU A 73 -36.97 5.68 19.23
N ILE A 74 -36.09 5.99 18.29
CA ILE A 74 -34.77 6.58 18.58
C ILE A 74 -34.70 7.91 17.85
N ASN A 75 -34.33 8.96 18.58
CA ASN A 75 -34.02 10.26 17.99
C ASN A 75 -32.52 10.52 18.13
N LEU A 76 -31.81 10.54 17.01
CA LEU A 76 -30.35 10.69 16.96
C LEU A 76 -29.88 12.16 16.91
N LYS A 77 -30.78 13.13 17.07
CA LYS A 77 -30.43 14.55 16.97
C LYS A 77 -29.45 14.94 18.07
N GLY A 78 -28.21 15.25 17.68
CA GLY A 78 -27.18 15.80 18.56
C GLY A 78 -26.40 14.77 19.39
N ILE A 79 -26.59 13.46 19.17
CA ILE A 79 -25.91 12.41 19.93
C ILE A 79 -25.19 11.47 18.97
N ASP A 80 -23.91 11.22 19.26
CA ASP A 80 -23.08 10.29 18.51
C ASP A 80 -23.62 8.85 18.61
N LEU A 81 -23.75 8.19 17.46
CA LEU A 81 -24.33 6.85 17.35
C LEU A 81 -23.53 5.82 18.16
N ARG A 82 -22.20 5.96 18.19
CA ARG A 82 -21.30 5.02 18.86
C ARG A 82 -21.36 5.18 20.38
N THR A 83 -21.36 6.41 20.87
CA THR A 83 -21.62 6.71 22.30
C THR A 83 -22.95 6.09 22.75
N LEU A 84 -24.01 6.25 21.96
CA LEU A 84 -25.31 5.64 22.25
C LEU A 84 -25.26 4.11 22.22
N ARG A 85 -24.47 3.51 21.31
CA ARG A 85 -24.27 2.06 21.23
C ARG A 85 -23.57 1.52 22.49
N HIS A 86 -22.49 2.15 22.93
CA HIS A 86 -21.78 1.76 24.14
C HIS A 86 -22.67 1.85 25.39
N GLU A 87 -23.49 2.90 25.53
CA GLU A 87 -24.46 2.95 26.64
C GLU A 87 -25.54 1.87 26.52
N ALA A 88 -26.05 1.63 25.31
CA ALA A 88 -27.03 0.55 25.09
C ALA A 88 -26.46 -0.83 25.45
N GLU A 89 -25.16 -1.07 25.20
CA GLU A 89 -24.43 -2.27 25.62
C GLU A 89 -24.28 -2.35 27.13
N TYR A 90 -23.88 -1.25 27.79
CA TYR A 90 -23.79 -1.17 29.25
C TYR A 90 -25.12 -1.52 29.94
N TYR A 91 -26.22 -0.93 29.46
CA TYR A 91 -27.57 -1.23 29.98
C TYR A 91 -28.13 -2.57 29.51
N ASN A 92 -27.39 -3.29 28.65
CA ASN A 92 -27.77 -4.54 28.01
C ASN A 92 -29.13 -4.49 27.29
N VAL A 93 -29.42 -3.39 26.62
CA VAL A 93 -30.67 -3.23 25.84
C VAL A 93 -30.48 -3.85 24.45
N ALA A 94 -30.41 -5.18 24.40
CA ALA A 94 -30.04 -5.93 23.20
C ALA A 94 -30.80 -5.57 21.90
N PRO A 95 -32.11 -5.26 21.90
CA PRO A 95 -32.81 -4.81 20.69
C PRO A 95 -32.31 -3.45 20.17
N LEU A 96 -31.92 -2.54 21.07
CA LEU A 96 -31.35 -1.24 20.71
C LEU A 96 -29.94 -1.40 20.17
N VAL A 97 -29.10 -2.20 20.84
CA VAL A 97 -27.74 -2.51 20.39
C VAL A 97 -27.75 -3.06 18.96
N ARG A 98 -28.62 -4.03 18.67
CA ARG A 98 -28.79 -4.58 17.31
C ARG A 98 -29.17 -3.53 16.27
N ARG A 99 -30.09 -2.61 16.59
CA ARG A 99 -30.49 -1.53 15.68
C ARG A 99 -29.35 -0.53 15.45
N LEU A 100 -28.61 -0.16 16.49
CA LEU A 100 -27.49 0.76 16.38
C LEU A 100 -26.31 0.15 15.62
N MET A 101 -26.03 -1.14 15.79
CA MET A 101 -25.04 -1.86 14.98
C MET A 101 -25.41 -1.85 13.50
N LEU A 102 -26.68 -2.11 13.15
CA LEU A 102 -27.14 -2.01 11.76
C LEU A 102 -27.01 -0.59 11.19
N CYS A 103 -27.29 0.45 11.97
CA CYS A 103 -27.09 1.85 11.54
C CYS A 103 -25.60 2.18 11.33
N GLU A 104 -24.72 1.63 12.16
CA GLU A 104 -23.26 1.77 12.02
C GLU A 104 -22.76 1.04 10.77
N GLU A 105 -23.27 -0.17 10.51
CA GLU A 105 -22.97 -0.95 9.29
C GLU A 105 -23.52 -0.29 8.02
N LEU A 106 -24.66 0.41 8.08
CA LEU A 106 -25.19 1.16 6.94
C LEU A 106 -24.42 2.45 6.63
N THR A 107 -23.70 3.00 7.62
CA THR A 107 -22.96 4.26 7.47
C THR A 107 -21.46 4.03 7.22
N GLN A 108 -20.94 2.84 7.55
CA GLN A 108 -19.58 2.43 7.25
C GLN A 108 -19.58 1.41 6.11
N SER A 109 -19.26 1.87 4.89
CA SER A 109 -18.89 0.94 3.81
C SER A 109 -17.69 0.11 4.25
N THR A 110 -17.80 -1.23 4.17
CA THR A 110 -16.77 -2.16 4.61
C THR A 110 -15.42 -1.96 3.91
N CYS A 111 -15.44 -1.39 2.71
CA CYS A 111 -14.26 -1.13 1.87
C CYS A 111 -13.99 0.38 1.61
N GLY A 112 -14.69 1.27 2.32
CA GLY A 112 -14.58 2.73 2.14
C GLY A 112 -15.48 3.30 1.03
N ASP A 113 -15.13 4.47 0.50
CA ASP A 113 -15.94 5.24 -0.47
C ASP A 113 -15.59 4.94 -1.95
N VAL A 114 -14.79 3.90 -2.21
CA VAL A 114 -14.24 3.59 -3.54
C VAL A 114 -14.75 2.25 -4.04
N LEU A 115 -15.00 2.14 -5.35
CA LEU A 115 -15.35 0.88 -5.97
C LEU A 115 -14.16 -0.09 -5.91
N PHE A 116 -14.38 -1.22 -5.25
CA PHE A 116 -13.47 -2.35 -5.25
C PHE A 116 -13.46 -3.01 -6.63
N TYR A 117 -12.30 -3.08 -7.26
CA TYR A 117 -12.15 -3.57 -8.63
C TYR A 117 -11.67 -5.02 -8.69
N GLY A 118 -10.76 -5.42 -7.79
CA GLY A 118 -10.15 -6.74 -7.87
C GLY A 118 -9.25 -7.11 -6.70
N TYR A 119 -9.02 -8.41 -6.58
CA TYR A 119 -8.19 -9.06 -5.59
C TYR A 119 -7.20 -9.98 -6.28
N LEU A 120 -5.91 -9.86 -5.96
CA LEU A 120 -4.88 -10.84 -6.33
C LEU A 120 -4.40 -11.55 -5.06
N PRO A 121 -4.53 -12.88 -4.99
CA PRO A 121 -4.10 -13.65 -3.81
C PRO A 121 -2.58 -13.63 -3.66
N PRO A 122 -2.06 -13.91 -2.45
CA PRO A 122 -0.62 -14.05 -2.23
C PRO A 122 -0.02 -15.14 -3.15
N PRO A 123 1.10 -14.86 -3.82
CA PRO A 123 1.74 -15.83 -4.71
C PRO A 123 2.48 -16.90 -3.90
N SER A 124 2.79 -18.02 -4.54
CA SER A 124 3.69 -19.03 -3.98
C SER A 124 5.12 -18.52 -3.97
N VAL A 125 5.83 -18.72 -2.85
CA VAL A 125 7.25 -18.35 -2.73
C VAL A 125 8.08 -19.30 -3.63
N PRO A 126 8.94 -18.77 -4.51
CA PRO A 126 9.85 -19.59 -5.31
C PRO A 126 10.78 -20.43 -4.44
N LEU A 127 10.97 -21.71 -4.78
CA LEU A 127 11.92 -22.59 -4.09
C LEU A 127 13.37 -22.15 -4.37
N GLN A 128 14.24 -22.30 -3.38
CA GLN A 128 15.68 -22.03 -3.52
C GLN A 128 16.34 -23.22 -4.23
N ASP A 129 16.96 -23.00 -5.38
CA ASP A 129 17.74 -24.05 -6.05
C ASP A 129 18.98 -24.38 -5.20
N ALA A 130 19.00 -25.58 -4.63
CA ALA A 130 20.13 -26.10 -3.87
C ALA A 130 21.25 -26.56 -4.83
N SER A 131 21.95 -25.63 -5.47
CA SER A 131 23.13 -25.97 -6.27
C SER A 131 24.10 -24.80 -6.43
N ASN A 132 24.93 -24.54 -5.40
CA ASN A 132 26.33 -24.11 -5.55
C ASN A 132 27.07 -23.90 -4.19
N SER A 133 26.99 -24.88 -3.28
CA SER A 133 27.96 -25.00 -2.20
C SER A 133 28.90 -26.17 -2.50
N GLY A 134 29.94 -25.90 -3.28
CA GLY A 134 31.07 -26.81 -3.42
C GLY A 134 31.80 -26.92 -2.08
N VAL A 135 31.44 -27.93 -1.30
CA VAL A 135 32.23 -28.41 -0.15
C VAL A 135 32.60 -29.87 -0.46
N PRO A 136 33.89 -30.23 -0.54
CA PRO A 136 34.27 -31.61 -0.81
C PRO A 136 33.88 -32.47 0.39
N LEU A 137 32.97 -33.42 0.18
CA LEU A 137 32.63 -34.43 1.18
C LEU A 137 33.83 -35.39 1.28
N VAL A 138 34.49 -35.41 2.44
CA VAL A 138 35.46 -36.45 2.77
C VAL A 138 34.67 -37.72 3.09
N GLU A 139 34.72 -38.71 2.20
CA GLU A 139 34.20 -40.05 2.44
C GLU A 139 35.06 -40.77 3.47
N THR A 140 34.50 -40.98 4.67
CA THR A 140 35.03 -41.98 5.61
C THR A 140 34.43 -43.34 5.27
N THR A 141 35.34 -44.26 4.94
CA THR A 141 35.13 -45.65 4.59
C THR A 141 34.39 -46.46 5.66
N ALA A 142 33.42 -47.27 5.23
CA ALA A 142 33.03 -48.50 5.92
C ALA A 142 32.76 -49.62 4.91
N VAL A 143 33.50 -50.70 5.08
CA VAL A 143 33.59 -51.89 4.25
C VAL A 143 32.59 -52.93 4.74
N HIS A 144 31.77 -53.54 3.86
CA HIS A 144 31.67 -55.00 3.63
C HIS A 144 30.39 -55.44 2.88
N GLN A 145 30.61 -56.13 1.74
CA GLN A 145 29.99 -57.41 1.30
C GLN A 145 28.47 -57.43 0.94
N SER A 146 27.96 -58.00 -0.17
CA SER A 146 28.41 -59.13 -1.00
C SER A 146 27.71 -59.19 -2.37
N ARG A 147 28.46 -59.58 -3.41
CA ARG A 147 28.18 -60.51 -4.53
C ARG A 147 26.73 -60.75 -5.04
N SER A 148 26.54 -60.57 -6.35
CA SER A 148 26.40 -61.65 -7.37
C SER A 148 26.25 -61.07 -8.79
N ARG A 149 27.22 -61.29 -9.72
CA ARG A 149 27.13 -62.12 -10.98
C ARG A 149 26.09 -61.61 -12.01
N LEU A 150 26.35 -61.36 -13.30
CA LEU A 150 27.39 -61.67 -14.32
C LEU A 150 27.38 -60.49 -15.33
N VAL A 151 28.51 -59.85 -15.69
CA VAL A 151 29.39 -60.11 -16.84
C VAL A 151 28.68 -60.66 -18.10
N GLU A 152 28.45 -59.77 -19.07
CA GLU A 152 29.00 -59.92 -20.42
C GLU A 152 29.32 -58.54 -20.99
N ALA A 153 30.51 -58.44 -21.57
CA ALA A 153 31.16 -57.22 -22.02
C ALA A 153 31.33 -57.25 -23.55
N ASN A 154 31.79 -56.10 -24.05
CA ASN A 154 32.37 -55.81 -25.36
C ASN A 154 31.39 -55.08 -26.30
N GLY A 155 31.78 -53.99 -26.98
CA GLY A 155 33.13 -53.49 -27.18
C GLY A 155 33.11 -52.04 -27.65
N GLU A 156 34.24 -51.42 -27.37
CA GLU A 156 34.65 -50.07 -27.71
C GLU A 156 34.85 -49.83 -29.23
N GLN A 157 35.00 -48.53 -29.51
CA GLN A 157 35.97 -47.93 -30.45
C GLN A 157 35.51 -47.48 -31.85
N ASN A 158 35.53 -46.14 -31.96
CA ASN A 158 36.33 -45.33 -32.89
C ASN A 158 35.84 -44.99 -34.32
N GLN A 159 35.66 -43.67 -34.48
CA GLN A 159 36.37 -42.77 -35.40
C GLN A 159 35.86 -42.48 -36.83
N ASN A 160 35.77 -41.15 -37.07
CA ASN A 160 36.11 -40.36 -38.28
C ASN A 160 35.07 -40.22 -39.42
N GLU A 161 34.48 -39.00 -39.50
CA GLU A 161 34.49 -37.99 -40.60
C GLU A 161 34.69 -38.41 -42.09
N PRO A 162 34.36 -37.54 -43.09
CA PRO A 162 33.11 -36.83 -43.38
C PRO A 162 32.78 -36.91 -44.92
N ASP A 163 31.96 -35.97 -45.40
CA ASP A 163 31.83 -35.47 -46.79
C ASP A 163 30.67 -35.92 -47.72
N SER A 164 30.09 -34.85 -48.30
CA SER A 164 29.58 -34.67 -49.67
C SER A 164 28.07 -34.84 -49.99
N VAL A 165 27.43 -33.67 -50.14
CA VAL A 165 26.31 -33.30 -51.05
C VAL A 165 26.84 -33.35 -52.53
N PRO A 166 26.08 -33.19 -53.65
CA PRO A 166 24.65 -32.82 -53.81
C PRO A 166 23.87 -33.48 -55.00
N GLY A 167 22.58 -33.13 -55.14
CA GLY A 167 21.82 -33.24 -56.41
C GLY A 167 20.29 -33.38 -56.20
N THR A 168 19.48 -32.31 -56.26
CA THR A 168 18.77 -31.71 -57.43
C THR A 168 17.71 -32.58 -58.14
N SER A 169 16.43 -32.18 -58.01
CA SER A 169 15.35 -32.05 -59.05
C SER A 169 13.98 -32.09 -58.34
N LYS A 170 13.16 -31.01 -58.31
CA LYS A 170 12.22 -30.48 -59.33
C LYS A 170 11.20 -31.51 -59.86
N ASP A 171 9.94 -31.41 -59.43
CA ASP A 171 8.74 -31.17 -60.27
C ASP A 171 7.49 -31.11 -59.35
N THR A 172 6.74 -30.00 -59.30
CA THR A 172 5.63 -29.56 -60.17
C THR A 172 4.44 -30.52 -60.27
N GLY A 173 3.23 -29.99 -60.12
CA GLY A 173 2.04 -30.58 -60.77
C GLY A 173 0.77 -30.74 -59.92
N ASN A 174 -0.03 -29.67 -59.93
CA ASN A 174 -1.49 -29.59 -59.73
C ASN A 174 -2.32 -30.85 -60.04
N GLY A 175 -3.44 -31.00 -59.33
CA GLY A 175 -4.58 -31.77 -59.81
C GLY A 175 -5.75 -31.80 -58.82
N ALA A 176 -6.83 -31.10 -59.14
CA ALA A 176 -8.00 -30.88 -58.31
C ALA A 176 -9.15 -31.88 -58.61
N GLN A 177 -10.15 -31.84 -57.72
CA GLN A 177 -11.61 -32.04 -57.92
C GLN A 177 -12.30 -33.34 -57.48
N ASN A 178 -13.22 -33.11 -56.52
CA ASN A 178 -14.66 -33.45 -56.48
C ASN A 178 -15.14 -34.89 -56.31
N HIS A 179 -15.95 -35.09 -55.25
CA HIS A 179 -17.32 -35.61 -55.39
C HIS A 179 -18.22 -35.23 -54.19
N ALA A 180 -19.51 -35.02 -54.49
CA ALA A 180 -20.59 -34.58 -53.60
C ALA A 180 -21.74 -35.61 -53.53
N GLY A 181 -22.61 -35.49 -52.51
CA GLY A 181 -24.01 -35.99 -52.45
C GLY A 181 -24.27 -37.03 -51.33
N THR A 182 -24.94 -36.71 -50.21
CA THR A 182 -26.42 -36.70 -49.91
C THR A 182 -27.07 -38.12 -49.88
N TYR A 183 -27.97 -38.59 -48.98
CA TYR A 183 -29.14 -38.05 -48.25
C TYR A 183 -29.72 -39.10 -47.20
N PHE A 184 -30.47 -38.63 -46.17
CA PHE A 184 -31.63 -39.23 -45.42
C PHE A 184 -31.46 -40.49 -44.48
N GLN A 185 -32.13 -40.71 -43.31
CA GLN A 185 -33.12 -40.02 -42.46
C GLN A 185 -33.34 -40.76 -41.08
N ALA A 186 -33.56 -39.99 -39.99
CA ALA A 186 -34.35 -40.16 -38.72
C ALA A 186 -34.37 -41.44 -37.80
N ARG A 187 -34.16 -41.24 -36.47
CA ARG A 187 -35.19 -41.24 -35.37
C ARG A 187 -34.64 -40.87 -33.95
N GLN A 188 -35.35 -39.96 -33.28
CA GLN A 188 -35.61 -39.64 -31.83
C GLN A 188 -34.75 -40.27 -30.70
N GLY A 189 -34.44 -39.62 -29.56
CA GLY A 189 -34.74 -38.29 -28.99
C GLY A 189 -34.34 -38.19 -27.49
N HIS A 190 -34.02 -36.97 -27.02
CA HIS A 190 -34.08 -36.34 -25.66
C HIS A 190 -33.53 -37.11 -24.41
N SER A 191 -32.94 -36.56 -23.32
CA SER A 191 -32.90 -35.23 -22.69
C SER A 191 -31.85 -35.15 -21.54
N ARG A 192 -31.19 -34.00 -21.41
CA ARG A 192 -31.05 -33.12 -20.20
C ARG A 192 -30.62 -33.66 -18.81
N ASN A 193 -29.61 -32.94 -18.29
CA ASN A 193 -29.43 -32.32 -16.96
C ASN A 193 -29.15 -33.11 -15.66
N SER A 194 -28.00 -32.72 -15.08
CA SER A 194 -27.76 -32.22 -13.71
C SER A 194 -27.87 -33.12 -12.48
N SER A 195 -26.87 -32.90 -11.60
CA SER A 195 -26.85 -33.02 -10.13
C SER A 195 -26.92 -34.41 -9.52
N LEU A 196 -25.97 -34.73 -8.63
CA LEU A 196 -26.26 -34.78 -7.20
C LEU A 196 -25.03 -35.10 -6.34
N GLU A 197 -25.11 -34.50 -5.16
CA GLU A 197 -24.33 -34.63 -3.94
C GLU A 197 -24.63 -35.95 -3.20
N LEU A 198 -23.93 -36.18 -2.07
CA LEU A 198 -24.32 -36.92 -0.85
C LEU A 198 -23.83 -38.37 -0.57
N ARG A 199 -23.08 -38.47 0.56
CA ARG A 199 -23.23 -39.40 1.72
C ARG A 199 -22.81 -40.89 1.66
N MET A 200 -22.03 -41.30 2.69
CA MET A 200 -22.19 -42.48 3.60
C MET A 200 -20.86 -42.65 4.41
N GLN A 201 -20.75 -42.80 5.74
CA GLN A 201 -21.31 -43.69 6.78
C GLN A 201 -21.04 -45.22 6.63
N GLY A 202 -19.93 -45.68 7.25
CA GLY A 202 -19.81 -46.79 8.24
C GLY A 202 -20.06 -48.27 7.87
N LEU A 203 -19.13 -49.16 8.31
CA LEU A 203 -19.25 -50.55 8.85
C LEU A 203 -17.84 -51.22 8.88
N GLN A 204 -17.19 -51.52 10.03
CA GLN A 204 -17.24 -52.69 10.95
C GLN A 204 -16.27 -53.88 10.65
N ALA A 205 -15.42 -54.24 11.64
CA ALA A 205 -15.06 -55.61 12.15
C ALA A 205 -13.71 -55.57 12.95
N SER A 206 -13.69 -55.69 14.30
CA SER A 206 -13.43 -56.88 15.17
C SER A 206 -11.96 -57.40 15.13
N TYR A 207 -11.17 -57.58 16.21
CA TYR A 207 -11.35 -58.42 17.42
C TYR A 207 -10.36 -58.13 18.60
N SER A 208 -10.89 -58.23 19.84
CA SER A 208 -10.41 -58.94 21.09
C SER A 208 -9.12 -58.55 21.86
N ARG A 209 -9.23 -58.10 23.15
CA ARG A 209 -9.11 -58.83 24.47
C ARG A 209 -7.68 -58.71 25.09
N SER A 210 -7.37 -58.54 26.39
CA SER A 210 -8.06 -58.47 27.70
C SER A 210 -7.01 -58.27 28.85
N SER A 211 -7.48 -58.05 30.11
CA SER A 211 -6.86 -58.12 31.48
C SER A 211 -6.19 -56.86 32.08
N GLN A 212 -6.63 -56.21 33.19
CA GLN A 212 -6.82 -56.58 34.63
C GLN A 212 -5.50 -57.07 35.30
N ASP A 213 -5.03 -56.69 36.51
CA ASP A 213 -5.52 -55.88 37.64
C ASP A 213 -4.39 -55.76 38.74
N LEU A 214 -4.58 -54.88 39.74
CA LEU A 214 -4.12 -54.90 41.18
C LEU A 214 -2.76 -54.35 41.73
N ARG A 215 -2.90 -53.36 42.66
CA ARG A 215 -2.26 -53.06 43.99
C ARG A 215 -0.72 -52.94 44.13
N GLY A 216 -0.10 -52.04 44.92
CA GLY A 216 -0.46 -51.01 45.91
C GLY A 216 0.77 -50.57 46.74
N VAL A 217 0.61 -49.55 47.62
CA VAL A 217 1.49 -49.06 48.72
C VAL A 217 2.24 -47.72 48.49
N ALA A 218 2.22 -46.91 49.55
CA ALA A 218 2.32 -45.45 49.68
C ALA A 218 3.73 -44.86 49.86
N ASN A 219 3.93 -43.57 49.50
CA ASN A 219 4.27 -42.50 50.46
C ASN A 219 4.20 -41.07 49.86
N ARG A 220 4.06 -40.09 50.76
CA ARG A 220 3.68 -38.67 50.65
C ARG A 220 4.58 -37.71 49.82
N GLY A 221 3.97 -36.62 49.30
CA GLY A 221 4.63 -35.32 49.08
C GLY A 221 3.97 -34.39 48.04
N HIS A 222 3.20 -33.39 48.51
CA HIS A 222 2.47 -32.31 47.81
C HIS A 222 3.29 -31.54 46.71
N SER A 223 2.78 -30.86 45.67
CA SER A 223 1.49 -30.18 45.42
C SER A 223 1.30 -29.80 43.93
N ARG A 224 0.07 -29.98 43.42
CA ARG A 224 -0.73 -29.08 42.55
C ARG A 224 -0.23 -28.76 41.12
N THR A 225 -0.55 -29.68 40.21
CA THR A 225 -1.03 -29.36 38.85
C THR A 225 -2.50 -28.97 38.89
N ALA A 226 -2.88 -27.81 38.34
CA ALA A 226 -4.26 -27.43 38.14
C ALA A 226 -4.75 -27.87 36.75
N SER A 227 -5.87 -28.57 36.78
CA SER A 227 -6.69 -29.06 35.67
C SER A 227 -7.19 -27.96 34.75
N LEU A 228 -7.20 -28.28 33.45
CA LEU A 228 -7.98 -27.62 32.42
C LEU A 228 -9.44 -27.44 32.86
N ASP A 229 -9.95 -26.21 32.73
CA ASP A 229 -11.37 -26.00 32.45
C ASP A 229 -11.48 -25.30 31.10
N LEU A 230 -12.10 -26.03 30.18
CA LEU A 230 -12.12 -25.78 28.75
C LEU A 230 -13.47 -25.16 28.40
N ARG A 231 -13.60 -23.83 28.47
CA ARG A 231 -14.76 -23.11 27.91
C ARG A 231 -14.33 -21.79 27.27
N HIS A 232 -14.67 -21.66 25.98
CA HIS A 232 -14.49 -20.50 25.08
C HIS A 232 -13.16 -20.40 24.32
N ALA A 233 -12.86 -21.41 23.49
CA ALA A 233 -12.02 -21.20 22.31
C ALA A 233 -12.83 -20.44 21.25
N ARG A 234 -12.65 -19.12 21.18
CA ARG A 234 -12.88 -18.35 19.94
C ARG A 234 -11.63 -18.59 19.09
N ASN A 235 -11.77 -19.35 18.00
CA ASN A 235 -10.72 -19.55 17.01
C ASN A 235 -10.28 -18.17 16.47
N SER A 236 -9.11 -17.71 16.92
CA SER A 236 -8.42 -16.55 16.36
C SER A 236 -7.46 -17.03 15.28
N SER A 237 -7.63 -16.52 14.06
CA SER A 237 -6.69 -16.69 12.95
C SER A 237 -5.26 -16.22 13.29
N ALA A 238 -5.07 -15.49 14.40
CA ALA A 238 -3.77 -15.07 14.89
C ALA A 238 -2.88 -16.21 15.40
N ASP A 239 -3.45 -17.30 15.94
CA ASP A 239 -2.66 -18.39 16.53
C ASP A 239 -2.19 -19.41 15.47
N LEU A 240 -2.96 -19.58 14.38
CA LEU A 240 -2.52 -20.32 13.19
C LEU A 240 -1.34 -19.63 12.50
N ASN A 241 -1.37 -18.30 12.39
CA ASN A 241 -0.25 -17.51 11.85
C ASN A 241 1.02 -17.63 12.72
N LYS A 242 0.89 -17.78 14.04
CA LYS A 242 2.04 -18.00 14.93
C LYS A 242 2.69 -19.37 14.75
N LEU A 243 1.89 -20.41 14.53
CA LEU A 243 2.40 -21.76 14.26
C LEU A 243 3.12 -21.82 12.91
N VAL A 244 2.53 -21.24 11.86
CA VAL A 244 3.17 -21.15 10.52
C VAL A 244 4.46 -20.31 10.55
N ARG A 245 4.49 -19.22 11.34
CA ARG A 245 5.70 -18.39 11.53
C ARG A 245 6.87 -19.15 12.17
N ASN A 246 6.59 -20.08 13.09
CA ASN A 246 7.62 -20.89 13.73
C ASN A 246 8.18 -21.97 12.79
N ASP A 247 7.33 -22.57 11.95
CA ASP A 247 7.77 -23.62 11.02
C ASP A 247 8.64 -23.07 9.87
N LEU A 248 8.38 -21.84 9.42
CA LEU A 248 9.21 -21.16 8.40
C LEU A 248 10.58 -20.71 8.94
N GLY A 249 10.67 -20.37 10.23
CA GLY A 249 11.93 -19.97 10.87
C GLY A 249 12.97 -21.09 11.01
N LEU A 250 12.55 -22.36 10.91
CA LEU A 250 13.43 -23.53 10.94
C LEU A 250 14.06 -23.85 9.58
N VAL A 251 13.51 -23.32 8.48
CA VAL A 251 13.96 -23.59 7.10
C VAL A 251 14.99 -22.55 6.62
N PHE A 252 14.88 -21.30 7.09
CA PHE A 252 15.74 -20.19 6.65
C PHE A 252 16.64 -19.72 7.80
N GLY A 253 17.92 -20.10 7.74
CA GLY A 253 18.89 -19.95 8.83
C GLY A 253 19.05 -18.53 9.41
N ALA A 254 19.39 -18.48 10.70
CA ALA A 254 19.62 -17.26 11.45
C ALA A 254 20.94 -16.56 11.05
N SER A 255 20.85 -15.59 10.15
CA SER A 255 21.85 -14.52 10.04
C SER A 255 21.15 -13.16 10.19
N ALA A 256 21.85 -12.19 10.77
CA ALA A 256 21.32 -10.95 11.33
C ALA A 256 20.84 -9.90 10.30
N SER A 257 20.05 -10.29 9.30
CA SER A 257 19.24 -9.37 8.49
C SER A 257 17.86 -9.20 9.15
N SER A 258 17.38 -7.96 9.23
CA SER A 258 16.00 -7.63 9.64
C SER A 258 15.01 -8.62 9.04
N TRP A 259 14.29 -9.39 9.86
CA TRP A 259 13.32 -10.39 9.39
C TRP A 259 12.15 -9.67 8.69
N ALA A 260 12.25 -9.48 7.37
CA ALA A 260 11.13 -9.06 6.56
C ALA A 260 10.29 -10.29 6.22
N ASP A 261 8.98 -10.25 6.50
CA ASP A 261 8.06 -11.29 6.07
C ASP A 261 8.20 -11.47 4.55
N PRO A 262 8.57 -12.68 4.06
CA PRO A 262 8.88 -12.91 2.65
C PRO A 262 7.67 -12.69 1.74
N LEU A 263 6.45 -12.75 2.28
CA LEU A 263 5.23 -12.50 1.53
C LEU A 263 4.69 -11.08 1.72
N ARG A 264 5.25 -10.24 2.60
CA ARG A 264 4.81 -8.84 2.72
C ARG A 264 5.12 -8.08 1.43
N VAL A 265 4.10 -7.45 0.84
CA VAL A 265 4.32 -6.59 -0.34
C VAL A 265 5.14 -5.37 0.06
N GLN A 266 6.27 -5.14 -0.60
CA GLN A 266 7.18 -4.03 -0.28
C GLN A 266 7.06 -2.88 -1.28
N ILE A 267 6.91 -3.19 -2.57
CA ILE A 267 6.91 -2.20 -3.65
C ILE A 267 5.90 -2.62 -4.71
N ILE A 268 5.12 -1.67 -5.22
CA ILE A 268 4.29 -1.88 -6.42
C ILE A 268 4.70 -0.84 -7.45
N LYS A 269 4.99 -1.28 -8.68
CA LYS A 269 5.19 -0.41 -9.83
C LYS A 269 4.28 -0.84 -10.96
N ALA A 270 3.81 0.13 -11.73
CA ALA A 270 2.89 -0.10 -12.82
C ALA A 270 3.35 0.67 -14.05
N HIS A 271 3.07 0.11 -15.22
CA HIS A 271 3.32 0.77 -16.49
C HIS A 271 2.37 0.18 -17.55
N HIS A 272 1.56 1.04 -18.17
CA HIS A 272 0.48 0.63 -19.07
C HIS A 272 -0.50 -0.33 -18.40
N ASN A 273 -0.68 -1.52 -18.97
CA ASN A 273 -1.53 -2.59 -18.47
C ASN A 273 -0.74 -3.64 -17.65
N TRP A 274 0.46 -3.32 -17.19
CA TRP A 274 1.29 -4.20 -16.36
C TRP A 274 1.51 -3.64 -14.97
N ILE A 275 1.57 -4.54 -14.00
CA ILE A 275 2.05 -4.25 -12.65
C ILE A 275 3.14 -5.23 -12.27
N VAL A 276 4.14 -4.76 -11.53
CA VAL A 276 5.18 -5.56 -10.90
C VAL A 276 5.10 -5.34 -9.40
N VAL A 277 5.00 -6.45 -8.68
CA VAL A 277 4.90 -6.49 -7.22
C VAL A 277 6.21 -7.04 -6.67
N GLY A 278 6.85 -6.27 -5.81
CA GLY A 278 8.06 -6.63 -5.09
C GLY A 278 7.76 -7.18 -3.73
N TYR A 279 8.22 -8.40 -3.50
CA TYR A 279 8.35 -9.01 -2.19
C TYR A 279 9.80 -8.88 -1.71
N ALA A 280 10.12 -9.41 -0.53
CA ALA A 280 11.47 -9.33 0.02
C ALA A 280 12.52 -9.94 -0.94
N HIS A 281 12.24 -11.13 -1.48
CA HIS A 281 13.24 -11.94 -2.20
C HIS A 281 12.85 -12.31 -3.63
N PHE A 282 11.72 -11.82 -4.14
CA PHE A 282 11.26 -12.11 -5.50
C PHE A 282 10.27 -11.05 -5.97
N VAL A 283 10.02 -11.02 -7.29
CA VAL A 283 9.00 -10.16 -7.91
C VAL A 283 7.99 -10.99 -8.66
N VAL A 284 6.77 -10.47 -8.76
CA VAL A 284 5.68 -11.06 -9.55
C VAL A 284 5.13 -10.01 -10.51
N CYS A 285 4.98 -10.37 -11.77
CA CYS A 285 4.42 -9.51 -12.81
C CYS A 285 3.01 -9.96 -13.15
N TYR A 286 2.08 -9.01 -13.18
CA TYR A 286 0.72 -9.20 -13.62
C TYR A 286 0.41 -8.31 -14.82
N ARG A 287 -0.46 -8.80 -15.69
CA ARG A 287 -0.96 -8.08 -16.87
C ARG A 287 -2.47 -8.06 -16.88
N LEU A 288 -3.06 -6.90 -17.16
CA LEU A 288 -4.47 -6.76 -17.47
C LEU A 288 -4.73 -7.19 -18.92
N LYS A 289 -5.53 -8.25 -19.08
CA LYS A 289 -6.02 -8.74 -20.38
C LYS A 289 -7.50 -8.40 -20.55
N ASP A 290 -7.90 -8.04 -21.77
CA ASP A 290 -9.27 -7.60 -22.09
C ASP A 290 -10.37 -8.63 -21.77
N SER A 291 -10.08 -9.93 -21.92
CA SER A 291 -11.07 -11.01 -21.77
C SER A 291 -11.13 -11.62 -20.38
N SER A 292 -10.04 -11.54 -19.62
CA SER A 292 -9.85 -12.32 -18.39
C SER A 292 -9.44 -11.47 -17.17
N GLY A 293 -9.31 -10.16 -17.34
CA GLY A 293 -8.83 -9.27 -16.27
C GLY A 293 -7.34 -9.44 -15.98
N TRP A 294 -6.95 -9.14 -14.75
CA TRP A 294 -5.58 -9.24 -14.27
C TRP A 294 -5.13 -10.70 -14.14
N GLN A 295 -3.99 -11.04 -14.74
CA GLN A 295 -3.40 -12.37 -14.67
C GLN A 295 -1.93 -12.29 -14.28
N GLN A 296 -1.48 -13.24 -13.47
CA GLN A 296 -0.06 -13.46 -13.21
C GLN A 296 0.60 -13.98 -14.49
N VAL A 297 1.71 -13.36 -14.89
CA VAL A 297 2.45 -13.71 -16.11
C VAL A 297 3.84 -14.26 -15.77
N PHE A 298 4.49 -13.72 -14.75
CA PHE A 298 5.86 -14.11 -14.41
C PHE A 298 6.10 -14.00 -12.91
N THR A 299 6.91 -14.92 -12.38
CA THR A 299 7.48 -14.87 -11.03
C THR A 299 8.98 -15.06 -11.15
N SER A 300 9.76 -14.15 -10.56
CA SER A 300 11.22 -14.28 -10.60
C SER A 300 11.71 -15.45 -9.75
N PRO A 301 12.89 -16.00 -10.06
CA PRO A 301 13.61 -16.84 -9.11
C PRO A 301 13.84 -16.13 -7.77
N HIS A 302 14.11 -16.91 -6.73
CA HIS A 302 14.49 -16.38 -5.42
C HIS A 302 15.82 -15.61 -5.49
N ILE A 303 15.87 -14.45 -4.84
CA ILE A 303 17.04 -13.58 -4.74
C ILE A 303 17.45 -13.52 -3.26
N GLU A 304 18.70 -13.85 -2.96
CA GLU A 304 19.19 -13.93 -1.59
C GLU A 304 19.10 -12.60 -0.83
N ASN A 305 19.40 -11.50 -1.51
CA ASN A 305 19.34 -10.16 -0.94
C ASN A 305 17.94 -9.55 -1.07
N CYS A 306 17.55 -8.74 -0.10
CA CYS A 306 16.28 -8.02 -0.15
C CYS A 306 16.23 -7.08 -1.36
N ILE A 307 15.11 -7.09 -2.08
CA ILE A 307 14.85 -6.20 -3.20
C ILE A 307 14.57 -4.80 -2.68
N GLU A 308 15.27 -3.81 -3.22
CA GLU A 308 15.19 -2.43 -2.74
C GLU A 308 14.50 -1.49 -3.74
N ARG A 309 14.66 -1.74 -5.05
CA ARG A 309 13.99 -0.97 -6.12
C ARG A 309 13.50 -1.88 -7.22
N ILE A 310 12.45 -1.44 -7.91
CA ILE A 310 11.86 -2.12 -9.06
C ILE A 310 11.58 -1.08 -10.15
N ALA A 311 11.80 -1.46 -11.40
CA ALA A 311 11.37 -0.71 -12.57
C ALA A 311 10.76 -1.65 -13.61
N ILE A 312 9.75 -1.17 -14.33
CA ILE A 312 9.14 -1.89 -15.45
C ILE A 312 9.04 -0.96 -16.66
N ASN A 313 9.32 -1.52 -17.84
CA ASN A 313 8.98 -0.91 -19.11
C ASN A 313 8.19 -1.88 -19.98
N ALA A 314 6.97 -1.47 -20.30
CA ALA A 314 6.03 -2.25 -21.11
C ALA A 314 5.98 -1.82 -22.60
N LYS A 315 6.68 -0.75 -22.99
CA LYS A 315 6.78 -0.22 -24.35
C LYS A 315 8.22 -0.36 -24.86
N MET A 316 8.57 -1.56 -25.35
CA MET A 316 9.89 -1.87 -25.90
C MET A 316 9.75 -2.45 -27.31
N GLY A 317 10.18 -1.68 -28.33
CA GLY A 317 10.48 -2.11 -29.71
C GLY A 317 9.34 -2.71 -30.57
N PRO A 318 9.47 -2.70 -31.92
CA PRO A 318 8.48 -3.24 -32.87
C PRO A 318 8.67 -4.73 -33.22
N THR A 319 9.54 -5.44 -32.50
CA THR A 319 9.71 -6.90 -32.62
C THR A 319 8.88 -7.57 -31.54
N ASP A 320 8.15 -8.64 -31.86
CA ASP A 320 7.13 -9.33 -31.04
C ASP A 320 7.46 -9.73 -29.57
N ILE A 321 8.58 -9.31 -28.96
CA ILE A 321 9.10 -9.92 -27.74
C ILE A 321 9.79 -8.90 -26.80
N SER A 322 9.36 -8.95 -25.53
CA SER A 322 9.97 -8.45 -24.28
C SER A 322 9.47 -7.11 -23.70
N LYS A 323 8.66 -7.23 -22.64
CA LYS A 323 8.52 -6.25 -21.57
C LYS A 323 9.76 -6.35 -20.67
N MET A 324 10.27 -5.26 -20.14
CA MET A 324 11.50 -5.28 -19.34
C MET A 324 11.18 -5.05 -17.87
N VAL A 325 11.78 -5.86 -16.99
CA VAL A 325 11.67 -5.69 -15.54
C VAL A 325 13.05 -5.69 -14.93
N ALA A 326 13.34 -4.63 -14.17
CA ALA A 326 14.60 -4.45 -13.47
C ALA A 326 14.36 -4.43 -11.95
N ILE A 327 15.30 -4.98 -11.20
CA ILE A 327 15.35 -4.85 -9.74
C ILE A 327 16.72 -4.37 -9.31
N SER A 328 16.81 -3.78 -8.12
CA SER A 328 18.08 -3.60 -7.43
C SER A 328 18.07 -4.24 -6.03
N TYR A 329 19.25 -4.68 -5.60
CA TYR A 329 19.54 -5.15 -4.26
C TYR A 329 20.96 -4.72 -3.90
N GLY A 330 21.11 -3.77 -2.97
CA GLY A 330 22.37 -3.07 -2.75
C GLY A 330 22.85 -2.31 -3.99
N SER A 331 24.06 -2.64 -4.48
CA SER A 331 24.66 -2.01 -5.68
C SER A 331 24.38 -2.75 -6.98
N GLN A 332 23.77 -3.93 -6.90
CA GLN A 332 23.50 -4.79 -8.04
C GLN A 332 22.15 -4.43 -8.66
N VAL A 333 22.09 -4.48 -9.98
CA VAL A 333 20.89 -4.32 -10.80
C VAL A 333 20.71 -5.57 -11.62
N ARG A 334 19.55 -6.21 -11.56
CA ARG A 334 19.24 -7.39 -12.37
C ARG A 334 18.11 -7.07 -13.32
N LEU A 335 18.26 -7.49 -14.58
CA LEU A 335 17.36 -7.14 -15.67
C LEU A 335 16.86 -8.39 -16.39
N TRP A 336 15.55 -8.45 -16.61
CA TRP A 336 14.88 -9.51 -17.36
C TRP A 336 14.03 -8.94 -18.47
N GLY A 337 13.99 -9.66 -19.59
CA GLY A 337 12.94 -9.55 -20.59
C GLY A 337 11.85 -10.57 -20.31
N ILE A 338 10.60 -10.16 -20.42
CA ILE A 338 9.41 -10.98 -20.17
C ILE A 338 8.55 -10.93 -21.43
N SER A 339 8.34 -12.09 -22.03
CA SER A 339 7.43 -12.22 -23.18
C SER A 339 5.97 -12.11 -22.74
N ASP A 340 5.07 -11.92 -23.71
CA ASP A 340 3.63 -11.87 -23.45
C ASP A 340 3.06 -13.24 -22.99
N THR A 341 3.77 -14.35 -23.27
CA THR A 341 3.47 -15.72 -22.84
C THR A 341 3.99 -16.04 -21.43
N GLY A 342 4.87 -15.19 -20.87
CA GLY A 342 5.48 -15.36 -19.55
C GLY A 342 6.88 -15.97 -19.57
N ASP A 343 7.39 -16.33 -20.75
CA ASP A 343 8.78 -16.78 -20.90
C ASP A 343 9.75 -15.64 -20.57
N MET A 344 10.74 -15.96 -19.74
CA MET A 344 11.72 -15.00 -19.23
C MET A 344 13.07 -15.17 -19.94
N THR A 345 13.64 -14.04 -20.37
CA THR A 345 15.02 -13.92 -20.84
C THR A 345 15.85 -13.17 -19.79
N ASN A 346 16.93 -13.78 -19.31
CA ASN A 346 17.88 -13.08 -18.43
C ASN A 346 18.78 -12.20 -19.30
N ILE A 347 18.68 -10.88 -19.12
CA ILE A 347 19.42 -9.89 -19.89
C ILE A 347 20.79 -9.66 -19.27
N GLY A 348 20.84 -9.58 -17.93
CA GLY A 348 22.10 -9.48 -17.21
C GLY A 348 21.96 -8.99 -15.78
N THR A 349 23.11 -9.02 -15.10
CA THR A 349 23.32 -8.40 -13.79
C THR A 349 24.44 -7.38 -13.92
N PHE A 350 24.15 -6.15 -13.50
CA PHE A 350 25.04 -5.00 -13.59
C PHE A 350 25.32 -4.45 -12.20
N ASN A 351 26.46 -3.78 -12.02
CA ASN A 351 26.86 -3.25 -10.73
C ASN A 351 27.14 -1.75 -10.85
N LEU A 352 26.43 -0.94 -10.05
CA LEU A 352 26.66 0.51 -9.96
C LEU A 352 27.84 0.85 -9.02
N LEU A 353 28.39 -0.16 -8.33
CA LEU A 353 29.46 -0.06 -7.31
C LEU A 353 29.07 0.69 -6.03
N VAL A 354 27.93 1.37 -6.05
CA VAL A 354 27.29 2.03 -4.91
C VAL A 354 25.82 1.60 -4.84
N ARG A 355 25.20 1.77 -3.69
CA ARG A 355 23.79 1.43 -3.50
C ARG A 355 22.89 2.17 -4.50
N VAL A 356 21.98 1.44 -5.14
CA VAL A 356 21.05 2.00 -6.12
C VAL A 356 19.83 2.57 -5.39
N GLU A 357 19.67 3.89 -5.45
CA GLU A 357 18.56 4.58 -4.81
C GLU A 357 17.43 4.88 -5.80
N TYR A 358 17.72 5.09 -7.08
CA TYR A 358 16.67 5.30 -8.08
C TYR A 358 16.90 4.36 -9.26
N LEU A 359 15.83 3.69 -9.69
CA LEU A 359 15.84 2.74 -10.80
C LEU A 359 14.58 2.96 -11.62
N PHE A 360 14.72 3.32 -12.89
CA PHE A 360 13.61 3.66 -13.77
C PHE A 360 14.03 3.58 -15.25
N PHE A 361 13.05 3.61 -16.15
CA PHE A 361 13.32 3.62 -17.60
C PHE A 361 13.07 5.00 -18.21
N ILE A 362 13.89 5.38 -19.19
CA ILE A 362 13.65 6.51 -20.10
C ILE A 362 13.66 5.93 -21.52
N GLY A 363 12.48 5.82 -22.14
CA GLY A 363 12.35 5.11 -23.42
C GLY A 363 12.95 3.70 -23.32
N SER A 364 13.87 3.35 -24.21
CA SER A 364 14.54 2.04 -24.25
C SER A 364 15.78 1.92 -23.36
N GLN A 365 15.96 2.80 -22.38
CA GLN A 365 17.13 2.85 -21.51
C GLN A 365 16.74 2.64 -20.06
N LEU A 366 17.46 1.77 -19.36
CA LEU A 366 17.35 1.61 -17.91
C LEU A 366 18.37 2.52 -17.25
N VAL A 367 17.92 3.33 -16.30
CA VAL A 367 18.74 4.29 -15.56
C VAL A 367 18.76 3.89 -14.09
N ALA A 368 19.97 3.83 -13.52
CA ALA A 368 20.21 3.65 -12.09
C ALA A 368 20.98 4.86 -11.53
N LEU A 369 20.48 5.46 -10.45
CA LEU A 369 21.11 6.62 -9.81
C LEU A 369 21.43 6.34 -8.34
N SER A 370 22.54 6.90 -7.88
CA SER A 370 22.88 7.03 -6.47
C SER A 370 23.04 8.51 -6.09
N PRO A 371 22.56 8.94 -4.90
CA PRO A 371 22.78 10.29 -4.39
C PRO A 371 24.26 10.67 -4.27
N SER A 372 25.16 9.69 -4.23
CA SER A 372 26.61 9.91 -4.22
C SER A 372 27.15 10.50 -5.53
N GLY A 373 26.32 10.66 -6.58
CA GLY A 373 26.77 11.13 -7.89
C GLY A 373 27.25 10.01 -8.81
N LYS A 374 26.69 8.80 -8.68
CA LYS A 374 26.93 7.72 -9.65
C LYS A 374 25.68 7.52 -10.51
N LEU A 375 25.88 7.47 -11.82
CA LEU A 375 24.85 7.25 -12.83
C LEU A 375 25.21 6.00 -13.64
N GLY A 376 24.30 5.04 -13.71
CA GLY A 376 24.38 3.87 -14.56
C GLY A 376 23.29 3.91 -15.63
N VAL A 377 23.64 3.65 -16.88
CA VAL A 377 22.69 3.59 -17.99
C VAL A 377 22.92 2.31 -18.79
N TRP A 378 21.85 1.54 -18.96
CA TRP A 378 21.80 0.42 -19.87
C TRP A 378 20.98 0.78 -21.10
N HIS A 379 21.44 0.41 -22.28
CA HIS A 379 20.73 0.66 -23.53
C HIS A 379 20.29 -0.63 -24.22
N ALA A 380 18.99 -0.74 -24.53
CA ALA A 380 18.40 -2.00 -24.97
C ALA A 380 18.87 -2.52 -26.33
N MET A 381 19.07 -1.65 -27.31
CA MET A 381 19.47 -2.10 -28.65
C MET A 381 20.93 -2.59 -28.67
N THR A 382 21.79 -1.95 -27.88
CA THR A 382 23.24 -2.23 -27.87
C THR A 382 23.63 -3.18 -26.75
N GLN A 383 22.70 -3.48 -25.83
CA GLN A 383 22.89 -4.36 -24.68
C GLN A 383 24.09 -3.94 -23.82
N HIS A 384 24.38 -2.64 -23.77
CA HIS A 384 25.56 -2.09 -23.12
C HIS A 384 25.20 -1.39 -21.82
N TRP A 385 25.94 -1.67 -20.75
CA TRP A 385 25.88 -0.99 -19.46
C TRP A 385 27.06 -0.03 -19.33
N GLN A 386 26.77 1.25 -19.09
CA GLN A 386 27.77 2.28 -18.87
C GLN A 386 27.55 2.94 -17.52
N THR A 387 28.63 3.27 -16.82
CA THR A 387 28.60 4.02 -15.55
C THR A 387 29.42 5.29 -15.70
N GLN A 388 28.90 6.40 -15.18
CA GLN A 388 29.56 7.70 -15.16
C GLN A 388 29.41 8.37 -13.80
N ASP A 389 30.45 9.12 -13.44
CA ASP A 389 30.46 9.95 -12.24
C ASP A 389 29.92 11.34 -12.59
N VAL A 390 28.99 11.80 -11.78
CA VAL A 390 28.33 13.10 -11.90
C VAL A 390 28.35 13.82 -10.56
N MET A 391 27.91 15.08 -10.55
CA MET A 391 27.75 15.81 -9.28
C MET A 391 26.75 15.08 -8.36
N PRO A 392 26.94 15.13 -7.02
CA PRO A 392 26.03 14.45 -6.09
C PRO A 392 24.57 14.87 -6.30
N ILE A 393 23.73 13.87 -6.56
CA ILE A 393 22.36 14.04 -7.03
C ILE A 393 21.44 14.21 -5.82
N ALA A 394 20.69 15.29 -5.79
CA ALA A 394 19.70 15.57 -4.75
C ALA A 394 18.26 15.40 -5.25
N SER A 395 18.01 15.58 -6.54
CA SER A 395 16.72 15.33 -7.20
C SER A 395 16.91 15.04 -8.70
N PHE A 396 15.89 14.46 -9.33
CA PHE A 396 15.88 14.24 -10.77
C PHE A 396 14.45 14.30 -11.31
N ASP A 397 14.31 14.55 -12.61
CA ASP A 397 13.07 14.40 -13.35
C ASP A 397 13.37 14.11 -14.84
N THR A 398 12.36 13.73 -15.61
CA THR A 398 12.51 13.36 -17.03
C THR A 398 11.60 14.19 -17.92
N ALA A 399 12.17 14.75 -18.99
CA ALA A 399 11.44 15.47 -20.05
C ALA A 399 11.63 14.73 -21.39
N GLY A 400 10.70 13.85 -21.74
CA GLY A 400 10.84 13.00 -22.93
C GLY A 400 12.07 12.11 -22.82
N SER A 401 13.11 12.38 -23.62
CA SER A 401 14.40 11.68 -23.56
C SER A 401 15.49 12.41 -22.77
N ILE A 402 15.17 13.54 -22.14
CA ILE A 402 16.13 14.31 -21.34
C ILE A 402 16.01 13.90 -19.88
N LEU A 403 17.12 13.54 -19.25
CA LEU A 403 17.22 13.37 -17.81
C LEU A 403 17.75 14.68 -17.20
N LEU A 404 16.99 15.25 -16.28
CA LEU A 404 17.39 16.41 -15.48
C LEU A 404 17.87 15.95 -14.10
N LEU A 405 18.97 16.53 -13.63
CA LEU A 405 19.60 16.22 -12.35
C LEU A 405 19.77 17.51 -11.54
N GLY A 406 19.01 17.64 -10.45
CA GLY A 406 19.23 18.68 -9.44
C GLY A 406 20.31 18.23 -8.46
N CYS A 407 21.38 19.00 -8.34
CA CYS A 407 22.57 18.61 -7.58
C CYS A 407 22.77 19.41 -6.28
N ASN A 408 23.62 18.88 -5.41
CA ASN A 408 23.93 19.49 -4.11
C ASN A 408 24.64 20.86 -4.20
N ASN A 409 25.32 21.13 -5.31
CA ASN A 409 26.01 22.39 -5.60
C ASN A 409 25.08 23.51 -6.13
N GLY A 410 23.76 23.26 -6.15
CA GLY A 410 22.76 24.20 -6.65
C GLY A 410 22.63 24.26 -8.17
N CYS A 411 23.32 23.38 -8.91
CA CYS A 411 23.16 23.26 -10.35
C CYS A 411 22.05 22.29 -10.74
N ILE A 412 21.44 22.57 -11.88
CA ILE A 412 20.62 21.65 -12.65
C ILE A 412 21.44 21.23 -13.86
N TYR A 413 21.72 19.95 -13.99
CA TYR A 413 22.35 19.36 -15.18
C TYR A 413 21.31 18.63 -16.02
N TYR A 414 21.58 18.48 -17.31
CA TYR A 414 20.79 17.64 -18.19
C TYR A 414 21.66 16.67 -18.97
N ILE A 415 21.06 15.53 -19.32
CA ILE A 415 21.66 14.47 -20.13
C ILE A 415 20.66 14.09 -21.22
N ASP A 416 21.09 14.15 -22.47
CA ASP A 416 20.28 13.77 -23.62
C ASP A 416 20.43 12.28 -23.90
N MET A 417 19.44 11.50 -23.46
CA MET A 417 19.46 10.05 -23.57
C MET A 417 19.34 9.57 -25.03
N GLN A 418 18.84 10.37 -25.98
CA GLN A 418 18.84 9.97 -27.39
C GLN A 418 20.25 9.99 -28.00
N LYS A 419 21.14 10.84 -27.47
CA LYS A 419 22.54 10.89 -27.90
C LYS A 419 23.38 9.78 -27.28
N PHE A 420 22.87 9.06 -26.28
CA PHE A 420 23.57 7.97 -25.61
C PHE A 420 24.23 7.00 -26.59
N PRO A 421 23.53 6.41 -27.59
CA PRO A 421 24.13 5.40 -28.46
C PRO A 421 25.27 5.95 -29.33
N LEU A 422 25.20 7.24 -29.68
CA LEU A 422 26.24 7.91 -30.47
C LEU A 422 27.50 8.18 -29.63
N ARG A 423 27.35 8.32 -28.31
CA ARG A 423 28.41 8.71 -27.38
C ARG A 423 29.03 7.56 -26.61
N MET A 424 28.52 6.33 -26.77
CA MET A 424 29.14 5.13 -26.19
C MET A 424 30.60 4.93 -26.61
N LYS A 425 31.03 5.45 -27.78
CA LYS A 425 32.43 5.37 -28.23
C LYS A 425 33.39 6.14 -27.33
N ASP A 426 32.93 7.27 -26.79
CA ASP A 426 33.76 8.19 -26.01
C ASP A 426 33.63 7.93 -24.49
N ASN A 427 32.78 6.97 -24.09
CA ASN A 427 32.43 6.66 -22.70
C ASN A 427 31.95 7.88 -21.88
N ASP A 428 31.33 8.87 -22.55
CA ASP A 428 30.84 10.10 -21.92
C ASP A 428 29.36 10.36 -22.26
N LEU A 429 28.53 10.61 -21.26
CA LEU A 429 27.10 10.91 -21.44
C LEU A 429 26.83 12.40 -21.73
N LEU A 430 27.86 13.24 -21.81
CA LEU A 430 27.76 14.68 -22.04
C LEU A 430 26.84 15.39 -21.03
N VAL A 431 27.19 15.27 -19.76
CA VAL A 431 26.50 15.97 -18.68
C VAL A 431 26.70 17.48 -18.85
N THR A 432 25.62 18.21 -19.10
CA THR A 432 25.68 19.65 -19.41
C THR A 432 24.96 20.46 -18.35
N GLU A 433 25.58 21.54 -17.85
CA GLU A 433 24.93 22.46 -16.91
C GLU A 433 23.83 23.24 -17.65
N LEU A 434 22.60 23.15 -17.15
CA LEU A 434 21.44 23.85 -17.69
C LEU A 434 21.23 25.19 -16.98
N TYR A 435 21.31 25.18 -15.65
CA TYR A 435 20.98 26.32 -14.80
C TYR A 435 21.69 26.21 -13.45
N ARG A 436 21.91 27.34 -12.80
CA ARG A 436 22.46 27.44 -11.44
C ARG A 436 21.57 28.28 -10.56
N ASP A 437 21.23 27.74 -9.39
CA ASP A 437 20.50 28.42 -8.35
C ASP A 437 21.21 29.73 -7.96
N PRO A 438 20.53 30.90 -7.98
CA PRO A 438 21.11 32.20 -7.63
C PRO A 438 21.79 32.26 -6.26
N ASN A 439 21.34 31.43 -5.31
CA ASN A 439 21.88 31.38 -3.95
C ASN A 439 22.85 30.20 -3.77
N ASN A 440 23.10 29.42 -4.82
CA ASN A 440 23.76 28.11 -4.75
C ASN A 440 23.11 27.15 -3.75
N ASP A 441 21.80 27.29 -3.52
CA ASP A 441 21.07 26.35 -2.68
C ASP A 441 20.93 25.01 -3.40
N THR A 442 21.13 23.89 -2.69
CA THR A 442 20.93 22.55 -3.24
C THR A 442 19.53 22.40 -3.84
N VAL A 443 19.45 21.82 -5.04
CA VAL A 443 18.19 21.55 -5.75
C VAL A 443 17.61 20.20 -5.27
N THR A 444 16.69 20.25 -4.32
CA THR A 444 16.20 19.09 -3.57
C THR A 444 14.94 18.46 -4.13
N ALA A 445 14.27 19.13 -5.07
CA ALA A 445 13.15 18.62 -5.83
C ALA A 445 13.14 19.33 -7.19
N ILE A 446 12.72 18.63 -8.24
CA ILE A 446 12.64 19.21 -9.58
C ILE A 446 11.44 18.59 -10.30
N SER A 447 10.74 19.40 -11.09
CA SER A 447 9.65 18.98 -11.95
C SER A 447 9.67 19.78 -13.24
N VAL A 448 9.61 19.08 -14.37
CA VAL A 448 9.55 19.68 -15.70
C VAL A 448 8.17 19.50 -16.32
N TYR A 449 7.63 20.57 -16.90
CA TYR A 449 6.40 20.55 -17.67
C TYR A 449 6.72 20.92 -19.12
N LEU A 450 6.28 20.07 -20.05
CA LEU A 450 6.43 20.30 -21.49
C LEU A 450 5.07 20.68 -22.07
N THR A 451 4.95 21.90 -22.59
CA THR A 451 3.68 22.36 -23.18
C THR A 451 3.29 21.48 -24.38
N PRO A 452 2.10 20.85 -24.39
CA PRO A 452 1.63 20.12 -25.54
C PRO A 452 1.35 21.10 -26.70
N LYS A 453 1.88 20.84 -27.91
CA LYS A 453 1.64 21.54 -29.21
C LYS A 453 2.78 22.34 -29.86
N THR A 454 4.04 21.92 -29.77
CA THR A 454 5.05 22.37 -30.75
C THR A 454 5.71 21.17 -31.41
N ASP A 455 5.04 20.62 -32.43
CA ASP A 455 5.71 19.78 -33.43
C ASP A 455 6.74 20.66 -34.15
N LEU A 456 8.00 20.26 -34.10
CA LEU A 456 9.18 20.85 -34.74
C LEU A 456 9.86 22.02 -33.98
N CYS A 457 11.08 21.74 -33.49
CA CYS A 457 12.16 22.64 -33.09
C CYS A 457 12.14 23.27 -31.67
N GLY A 458 13.07 22.80 -30.82
CA GLY A 458 13.67 23.62 -29.74
C GLY A 458 12.81 23.87 -28.51
N ASN A 459 12.09 22.84 -28.07
CA ASN A 459 11.05 22.80 -27.04
C ASN A 459 11.22 23.80 -25.88
N TRP A 460 10.14 24.51 -25.59
CA TRP A 460 10.02 25.38 -24.43
C TRP A 460 10.02 24.52 -23.19
N ILE A 461 10.79 24.93 -22.19
CA ILE A 461 10.94 24.15 -20.96
C ILE A 461 10.49 25.02 -19.80
N GLU A 462 9.51 24.54 -19.05
CA GLU A 462 9.09 25.12 -17.78
C GLU A 462 9.54 24.15 -16.67
N ILE A 463 10.46 24.61 -15.82
CA ILE A 463 10.99 23.79 -14.71
C ILE A 463 10.63 24.47 -13.41
N ALA A 464 9.97 23.76 -12.52
CA ALA A 464 9.82 24.14 -11.14
C ALA A 464 10.78 23.30 -10.27
N TYR A 465 11.51 23.94 -9.36
CA TYR A 465 12.41 23.25 -8.45
C TYR A 465 12.33 23.80 -7.03
N GLY A 466 12.60 22.92 -6.07
CA GLY A 466 12.62 23.22 -4.64
C GLY A 466 14.03 23.20 -4.11
N THR A 467 14.28 23.98 -3.04
CA THR A 467 15.59 24.10 -2.42
C THR A 467 15.63 23.55 -1.00
N THR A 468 16.85 23.31 -0.50
CA THR A 468 17.09 23.00 0.93
C THR A 468 16.61 24.11 1.87
N SER A 469 16.65 25.37 1.42
CA SER A 469 16.20 26.53 2.20
C SER A 469 14.67 26.69 2.30
N GLY A 470 13.89 25.85 1.59
CA GLY A 470 12.43 25.94 1.59
C GLY A 470 11.84 26.85 0.50
N ALA A 471 12.68 27.35 -0.42
CA ALA A 471 12.22 28.11 -1.57
C ALA A 471 11.75 27.17 -2.69
N VAL A 472 10.73 27.61 -3.42
CA VAL A 472 10.29 27.00 -4.69
C VAL A 472 10.52 28.02 -5.78
N ARG A 473 11.15 27.62 -6.88
CA ARG A 473 11.52 28.50 -7.98
C ARG A 473 11.01 27.93 -9.28
N VAL A 474 10.60 28.80 -10.19
CA VAL A 474 10.20 28.44 -11.55
C VAL A 474 11.17 29.11 -12.51
N ILE A 475 11.79 28.33 -13.37
CA ILE A 475 12.60 28.80 -14.50
C ILE A 475 11.91 28.43 -15.80
N VAL A 476 12.02 29.30 -16.79
CA VAL A 476 11.41 29.10 -18.10
C VAL A 476 12.42 29.36 -19.20
N GLN A 477 12.29 28.61 -20.30
CA GLN A 477 13.01 28.86 -21.54
C GLN A 477 12.00 29.07 -22.67
N HIS A 478 11.96 30.28 -23.22
CA HIS A 478 11.07 30.66 -24.31
C HIS A 478 11.72 30.37 -25.68
N PRO A 479 10.92 30.11 -26.74
CA PRO A 479 11.42 29.84 -28.09
C PRO A 479 12.29 30.96 -28.65
N GLU A 480 11.92 32.20 -28.33
CA GLU A 480 12.61 33.41 -28.78
C GLU A 480 14.01 33.53 -28.13
N THR A 481 14.27 32.72 -27.09
CA THR A 481 15.51 32.69 -26.31
C THR A 481 16.28 31.37 -26.43
N VAL A 482 16.03 30.54 -27.45
CA VAL A 482 16.66 29.20 -27.62
C VAL A 482 18.20 29.21 -27.68
N GLY A 483 18.85 30.38 -27.79
CA GLY A 483 20.30 30.55 -27.64
C GLY A 483 20.80 30.92 -26.23
N TYR A 484 19.90 31.22 -25.29
CA TYR A 484 20.20 31.54 -23.90
C TYR A 484 19.66 30.44 -22.99
N GLY A 485 20.35 30.18 -21.87
CA GLY A 485 19.88 29.24 -20.87
C GLY A 485 18.54 29.67 -20.23
N PRO A 486 17.82 28.76 -19.54
CA PRO A 486 16.58 29.09 -18.83
C PRO A 486 16.76 30.25 -17.86
N GLN A 487 15.73 31.08 -17.72
CA GLN A 487 15.75 32.25 -16.85
C GLN A 487 14.82 32.08 -15.65
N LEU A 488 15.18 32.68 -14.51
CA LEU A 488 14.33 32.71 -13.32
C LEU A 488 13.07 33.51 -13.58
N PHE A 489 11.93 32.82 -13.55
CA PHE A 489 10.62 33.43 -13.72
C PHE A 489 10.03 33.91 -12.39
N GLN A 490 10.06 33.05 -11.36
CA GLN A 490 9.48 33.37 -10.05
C GLN A 490 10.18 32.63 -8.92
N THR A 491 10.25 33.26 -7.75
CA THR A 491 10.65 32.64 -6.47
C THR A 491 9.49 32.72 -5.47
N PHE A 492 9.21 31.60 -4.81
CA PHE A 492 8.24 31.45 -3.73
C PHE A 492 8.97 31.03 -2.45
N THR A 493 9.04 31.92 -1.46
CA THR A 493 9.64 31.65 -0.14
C THR A 493 8.55 31.28 0.86
N VAL A 494 8.14 30.01 0.84
CA VAL A 494 6.84 29.61 1.41
C VAL A 494 6.96 28.49 2.43
N HIS A 495 8.01 27.69 2.38
CA HIS A 495 8.30 26.68 3.39
C HIS A 495 9.42 27.16 4.30
N GLN A 496 9.35 26.79 5.58
CA GLN A 496 10.43 27.01 6.55
C GLN A 496 11.42 25.84 6.59
N SER A 497 11.07 24.74 5.92
CA SER A 497 11.80 23.48 5.89
C SER A 497 12.11 23.09 4.44
N ARG A 498 13.13 22.24 4.24
CA ARG A 498 13.58 21.74 2.93
C ARG A 498 12.40 21.24 2.08
N VAL A 499 12.37 21.66 0.82
CA VAL A 499 11.38 21.16 -0.14
C VAL A 499 11.76 19.73 -0.53
N THR A 500 10.85 18.79 -0.38
CA THR A 500 11.06 17.37 -0.71
C THR A 500 10.46 17.00 -2.06
N LYS A 501 9.41 17.71 -2.49
CA LYS A 501 8.78 17.51 -3.80
C LYS A 501 8.25 18.80 -4.38
N VAL A 502 8.30 18.89 -5.70
CA VAL A 502 7.66 19.93 -6.50
C VAL A 502 7.01 19.24 -7.68
N THR A 503 5.85 19.71 -8.10
CA THR A 503 5.17 19.24 -9.30
C THR A 503 4.57 20.42 -10.04
N LEU A 504 4.93 20.57 -11.31
CA LEU A 504 4.38 21.57 -12.20
C LEU A 504 3.46 20.87 -13.20
N SER A 505 2.18 21.25 -13.17
CA SER A 505 1.12 20.70 -14.02
C SER A 505 0.56 21.78 -14.95
N GLU A 506 -0.38 21.42 -15.82
CA GLU A 506 -1.08 22.39 -16.69
C GLU A 506 -1.79 23.48 -15.88
N LYS A 507 -2.27 23.14 -14.68
CA LYS A 507 -3.15 24.02 -13.88
C LYS A 507 -2.57 24.42 -12.54
N PHE A 508 -1.63 23.66 -11.99
CA PHE A 508 -1.15 23.84 -10.63
C PHE A 508 0.37 23.72 -10.53
N LEU A 509 0.94 24.51 -9.64
CA LEU A 509 2.24 24.27 -9.04
C LEU A 509 1.98 23.74 -7.64
N VAL A 510 2.54 22.58 -7.30
CA VAL A 510 2.42 21.96 -5.98
C VAL A 510 3.81 21.79 -5.41
N SER A 511 3.97 22.08 -4.11
CA SER A 511 5.22 21.86 -3.39
C SER A 511 4.95 21.19 -2.05
N VAL A 512 5.88 20.34 -1.62
CA VAL A 512 5.83 19.61 -0.35
C VAL A 512 7.16 19.81 0.37
N CYS A 513 7.12 20.16 1.66
CA CYS A 513 8.33 20.22 2.48
C CYS A 513 8.43 19.07 3.49
N SER A 514 9.64 18.86 4.02
CA SER A 514 9.95 17.75 4.93
C SER A 514 9.22 17.81 6.27
N GLU A 515 8.70 18.98 6.64
CA GLU A 515 7.99 19.17 7.90
C GLU A 515 6.52 18.75 7.75
N TYR A 516 6.18 17.59 8.30
CA TYR A 516 4.83 16.99 8.26
C TYR A 516 4.25 16.79 6.86
N ASN A 517 5.10 16.73 5.82
CA ASN A 517 4.68 16.81 4.42
C ASN A 517 3.72 17.98 4.19
N HIS A 518 4.11 19.18 4.63
CA HIS A 518 3.30 20.38 4.43
C HIS A 518 3.27 20.73 2.94
N VAL A 519 2.06 20.72 2.38
CA VAL A 519 1.76 20.96 0.98
C VAL A 519 1.30 22.40 0.80
N ARG A 520 1.81 23.04 -0.26
CA ARG A 520 1.27 24.29 -0.79
C ARG A 520 1.01 24.15 -2.28
N SER A 521 -0.11 24.72 -2.72
CA SER A 521 -0.58 24.66 -4.11
C SER A 521 -0.87 26.07 -4.62
N TRP A 522 -0.50 26.36 -5.87
CA TRP A 522 -0.82 27.60 -6.59
C TRP A 522 -1.46 27.26 -7.92
N LYS A 523 -2.50 27.99 -8.29
CA LYS A 523 -3.01 27.96 -9.66
C LYS A 523 -2.01 28.62 -10.61
N VAL A 524 -1.73 27.95 -11.72
CA VAL A 524 -0.88 28.43 -12.80
C VAL A 524 -1.75 28.75 -14.00
N THR A 525 -1.52 29.92 -14.60
CA THR A 525 -2.22 30.37 -15.80
C THR A 525 -1.25 30.56 -16.94
N ARG A 526 -1.60 30.00 -18.10
CA ARG A 526 -0.81 30.07 -19.32
C ARG A 526 -1.54 30.90 -20.37
N PHE A 527 -0.85 31.84 -21.00
CA PHE A 527 -1.33 32.56 -22.17
C PHE A 527 -0.64 32.00 -23.42
N ARG A 528 -1.43 31.57 -24.40
CA ARG A 528 -0.92 30.92 -25.64
C ARG A 528 0.02 29.73 -25.37
N GLY A 529 -0.24 28.99 -24.27
CA GLY A 529 0.57 27.84 -23.87
C GLY A 529 1.84 28.17 -23.06
N MET A 530 2.09 29.45 -22.79
CA MET A 530 3.24 29.90 -21.99
C MET A 530 2.79 30.38 -20.61
N LEU A 531 3.51 30.01 -19.56
CA LEU A 531 3.34 30.61 -18.24
C LEU A 531 3.57 32.13 -18.33
N SER A 532 2.49 32.92 -18.25
CA SER A 532 2.51 34.34 -18.66
C SER A 532 2.33 35.33 -17.52
N THR A 533 1.78 34.87 -16.41
CA THR A 533 1.57 35.70 -15.21
C THR A 533 2.24 35.04 -14.04
N GLN A 534 2.94 35.82 -13.23
CA GLN A 534 3.39 35.36 -11.93
C GLN A 534 2.17 34.92 -11.12
N PRO A 535 2.08 33.65 -10.71
CA PRO A 535 1.08 33.26 -9.72
C PRO A 535 1.22 34.18 -8.51
N GLY A 536 0.10 34.53 -7.87
CA GLY A 536 0.15 35.31 -6.63
C GLY A 536 1.10 34.66 -5.62
N SER A 537 1.78 35.47 -4.80
CA SER A 537 2.71 34.95 -3.79
C SER A 537 2.01 34.08 -2.74
N ALA A 538 0.73 34.31 -2.50
CA ALA A 538 -0.10 33.50 -1.62
C ALA A 538 -0.55 32.19 -2.31
N PRO A 539 -0.36 31.02 -1.68
CA PRO A 539 -0.89 29.77 -2.20
C PRO A 539 -2.41 29.71 -2.12
N GLU A 540 -3.02 29.00 -3.07
CA GLU A 540 -4.45 28.68 -3.08
C GLU A 540 -4.83 27.73 -1.94
N ALA A 541 -3.94 26.80 -1.60
CA ALA A 541 -4.15 25.86 -0.51
C ALA A 541 -2.89 25.59 0.30
N SER A 542 -3.09 25.27 1.57
CA SER A 542 -2.04 24.94 2.54
C SER A 542 -2.54 23.87 3.51
N PHE A 543 -2.02 22.66 3.43
CA PHE A 543 -2.47 21.51 4.23
C PHE A 543 -1.34 20.49 4.46
N LYS A 544 -1.51 19.56 5.40
CA LYS A 544 -0.50 18.54 5.74
C LYS A 544 -0.95 17.14 5.30
N ILE A 545 -0.01 16.34 4.79
CA ILE A 545 -0.17 14.91 4.50
C ILE A 545 0.62 14.12 5.55
N VAL A 546 0.09 14.08 6.76
CA VAL A 546 0.78 13.50 7.92
C VAL A 546 0.86 11.98 7.77
N ALA A 547 2.07 11.46 7.93
CA ALA A 547 2.39 10.05 8.10
C ALA A 547 3.25 9.89 9.35
N LEU A 548 2.83 9.02 10.28
CA LEU A 548 3.54 8.75 11.53
C LEU A 548 4.71 7.77 11.36
N GLU A 549 4.81 7.15 10.19
CA GLU A 549 5.90 6.25 9.82
C GLU A 549 7.26 6.96 9.81
N ALA A 550 8.27 6.28 10.35
CA ALA A 550 9.64 6.75 10.35
C ALA A 550 10.27 6.56 8.95
N ALA A 551 9.84 7.34 7.96
CA ALA A 551 10.66 7.53 6.77
C ALA A 551 11.80 8.47 7.18
N GLU A 552 12.98 7.95 7.53
CA GLU A 552 14.16 8.82 7.58
C GLU A 552 14.29 9.48 6.21
N PRO A 553 14.32 10.82 6.12
CA PRO A 553 14.71 11.45 4.87
C PRO A 553 16.14 10.97 4.55
N PRO A 554 16.50 10.77 3.27
CA PRO A 554 17.89 10.55 2.90
C PRO A 554 18.67 11.82 3.23
N VAL A 555 19.17 11.92 4.47
CA VAL A 555 20.02 13.03 4.87
C VAL A 555 21.39 12.78 4.29
N THR A 556 21.64 13.56 3.25
CA THR A 556 22.95 14.01 2.80
C THR A 556 23.74 14.63 3.96
N THR A 557 24.59 13.86 4.63
CA THR A 557 25.86 14.35 5.21
C THR A 557 26.87 13.20 5.26
N GLY A 558 28.02 13.42 4.63
CA GLY A 558 29.16 12.52 4.79
C GLY A 558 29.58 12.47 6.26
N SER A 559 29.47 11.29 6.87
CA SER A 559 30.33 10.92 7.99
C SER A 559 30.71 9.45 7.83
N THR A 560 32.00 9.27 7.61
CA THR A 560 32.72 8.01 7.61
C THR A 560 32.67 7.40 9.01
N GLY A 561 32.02 6.25 9.16
CA GLY A 561 32.06 5.42 10.36
C GLY A 561 31.72 3.97 10.00
N PRO A 562 32.47 2.96 10.49
CA PRO A 562 32.29 1.56 10.10
C PRO A 562 31.12 0.85 10.81
N GLN A 563 30.04 1.55 11.13
CA GLN A 563 28.81 0.96 11.64
C GLN A 563 27.63 1.45 10.80
N GLY A 564 27.28 0.66 9.79
CA GLY A 564 26.20 0.93 8.85
C GLY A 564 24.83 0.89 9.53
N GLY A 565 24.25 2.07 9.75
CA GLY A 565 22.82 2.23 9.96
C GLY A 565 22.09 2.00 8.64
N VAL A 566 21.30 0.93 8.57
CA VAL A 566 20.49 0.56 7.41
C VAL A 566 19.38 1.59 7.23
N ALA A 567 19.41 2.35 6.13
CA ALA A 567 18.27 3.17 5.72
C ALA A 567 17.05 2.26 5.50
N SER A 568 15.97 2.52 6.23
CA SER A 568 14.79 1.66 6.27
C SER A 568 14.21 1.40 4.87
N LEU A 569 14.05 0.12 4.53
CA LEU A 569 13.41 -0.41 3.31
C LEU A 569 11.95 0.05 3.13
N THR A 570 11.37 0.75 4.12
CA THR A 570 9.96 1.12 4.18
C THR A 570 9.58 2.35 3.33
N GLY A 571 10.55 3.10 2.77
CA GLY A 571 10.26 4.33 2.04
C GLY A 571 9.82 4.17 0.57
N ALA A 572 10.21 3.09 -0.11
CA ALA A 572 10.02 2.97 -1.56
C ALA A 572 8.57 2.67 -2.00
N GLY A 573 7.77 2.06 -1.11
CA GLY A 573 6.39 1.62 -1.40
C GLY A 573 5.28 2.50 -0.83
N ASN A 574 5.60 3.46 0.05
CA ASN A 574 4.63 4.30 0.79
C ASN A 574 4.73 5.79 0.43
N ASP A 575 5.22 6.10 -0.77
CA ASP A 575 5.36 7.47 -1.22
C ASP A 575 4.00 8.17 -1.32
N CYS A 576 3.80 9.35 -0.72
CA CYS A 576 2.47 9.94 -0.60
C CYS A 576 1.97 10.66 -1.88
N GLY A 577 2.79 10.80 -2.92
CA GLY A 577 2.46 11.52 -4.15
C GLY A 577 3.06 12.94 -4.21
N PRO A 578 2.56 13.85 -5.07
CA PRO A 578 1.30 13.73 -5.81
C PRO A 578 1.39 12.70 -6.95
N PHE A 579 0.27 12.05 -7.24
CA PHE A 579 0.12 11.05 -8.30
C PHE A 579 -0.88 11.52 -9.36
N GLY A 580 -0.59 11.21 -10.61
CA GLY A 580 -1.42 11.56 -11.77
C GLY A 580 -0.61 12.29 -12.83
N GLU A 581 -1.10 12.23 -14.07
CA GLU A 581 -0.51 12.94 -15.21
C GLU A 581 -0.51 14.46 -15.00
N GLN A 582 0.36 15.18 -15.71
CA GLN A 582 0.52 16.63 -15.56
C GLN A 582 -0.67 17.43 -16.12
N ASP A 583 -1.46 16.86 -17.03
CA ASP A 583 -2.64 17.53 -17.61
C ASP A 583 -3.93 17.26 -16.80
N ASP A 584 -3.87 16.30 -15.88
CA ASP A 584 -4.99 15.84 -15.07
C ASP A 584 -4.92 16.32 -13.62
N GLU A 585 -5.99 16.07 -12.87
CA GLU A 585 -5.98 16.34 -11.44
C GLU A 585 -5.16 15.29 -10.69
N GLN A 586 -4.21 15.77 -9.90
CA GLN A 586 -3.31 14.93 -9.13
C GLN A 586 -3.82 14.70 -7.70
N VAL A 587 -3.42 13.59 -7.10
CA VAL A 587 -3.86 13.19 -5.76
C VAL A 587 -2.68 12.82 -4.86
N PHE A 588 -2.82 13.09 -3.57
CA PHE A 588 -2.01 12.49 -2.52
C PHE A 588 -2.71 11.27 -1.93
N VAL A 589 -1.93 10.27 -1.54
CA VAL A 589 -2.38 9.13 -0.76
C VAL A 589 -1.78 9.22 0.63
N GLN A 590 -2.63 9.34 1.63
CA GLN A 590 -2.25 9.55 3.02
C GLN A 590 -2.45 8.26 3.83
N LYS A 591 -1.34 7.64 4.21
CA LYS A 591 -1.27 6.56 5.20
C LYS A 591 -0.81 7.15 6.53
N VAL A 592 -1.69 7.17 7.53
CA VAL A 592 -1.45 7.92 8.77
C VAL A 592 -0.58 7.13 9.74
N VAL A 593 -0.90 5.86 10.01
CA VAL A 593 -0.13 4.97 10.90
C VAL A 593 0.51 3.84 10.10
N PRO A 594 1.67 3.28 10.53
CA PRO A 594 2.34 2.19 9.83
C PRO A 594 1.47 0.95 9.63
N ASP A 595 0.64 0.63 10.61
CA ASP A 595 -0.22 -0.57 10.62
C ASP A 595 -1.62 -0.33 10.05
N ALA A 596 -1.83 0.81 9.38
CA ALA A 596 -3.13 1.21 8.86
C ALA A 596 -3.67 0.21 7.82
N ASP A 597 -4.93 -0.19 8.00
CA ASP A 597 -5.77 -0.84 6.99
C ASP A 597 -6.49 0.18 6.09
N GLN A 598 -6.31 1.48 6.36
CA GLN A 598 -7.02 2.58 5.74
C GLN A 598 -6.09 3.63 5.13
N LEU A 599 -6.48 4.13 3.95
CA LEU A 599 -5.80 5.20 3.24
C LEU A 599 -6.79 6.33 2.93
N PHE A 600 -6.33 7.58 3.02
CA PHE A 600 -7.11 8.76 2.61
C PHE A 600 -6.55 9.31 1.30
N VAL A 601 -7.40 9.42 0.28
CA VAL A 601 -7.01 10.00 -1.02
C VAL A 601 -7.48 11.44 -1.06
N ARG A 602 -6.57 12.37 -1.37
CA ARG A 602 -6.80 13.81 -1.27
C ARG A 602 -6.34 14.53 -2.53
N LEU A 603 -7.07 15.54 -2.97
CA LEU A 603 -6.67 16.35 -4.12
C LEU A 603 -5.37 17.10 -3.84
N ALA A 604 -4.45 17.13 -4.79
CA ALA A 604 -3.22 17.91 -4.67
C ALA A 604 -3.46 19.42 -4.79
N SER A 605 -4.51 19.81 -5.53
CA SER A 605 -4.91 21.19 -5.79
C SER A 605 -5.32 21.93 -4.51
N ASN A 606 -6.16 21.31 -3.67
CA ASN A 606 -6.77 21.97 -2.51
C ASN A 606 -6.77 21.13 -1.21
N GLY A 607 -6.31 19.88 -1.26
CA GLY A 607 -6.26 18.98 -0.12
C GLY A 607 -7.59 18.33 0.25
N LYS A 608 -8.68 18.57 -0.49
CA LYS A 608 -10.02 17.99 -0.24
C LYS A 608 -9.98 16.46 -0.36
N ARG A 609 -10.74 15.78 0.49
CA ARG A 609 -10.85 14.32 0.49
C ARG A 609 -11.65 13.86 -0.74
N VAL A 610 -11.03 13.06 -1.58
CA VAL A 610 -11.68 12.38 -2.71
C VAL A 610 -12.43 11.16 -2.22
N CYS A 611 -11.72 10.30 -1.47
CA CYS A 611 -12.27 9.05 -0.95
C CYS A 611 -11.41 8.48 0.19
N VAL A 612 -11.99 7.51 0.91
CA VAL A 612 -11.29 6.65 1.87
C VAL A 612 -11.25 5.24 1.30
N ILE A 613 -10.08 4.61 1.34
CA ILE A 613 -9.91 3.19 1.00
C ILE A 613 -9.71 2.43 2.30
N LYS A 614 -10.42 1.32 2.47
CA LYS A 614 -10.23 0.39 3.59
C LYS A 614 -10.02 -1.02 3.07
N ALA A 615 -8.96 -1.68 3.52
CA ALA A 615 -8.64 -3.06 3.16
C ALA A 615 -9.85 -3.98 3.42
N VAL A 616 -10.26 -4.76 2.41
CA VAL A 616 -11.50 -5.57 2.46
C VAL A 616 -11.45 -6.66 3.54
N ASP A 617 -10.26 -7.22 3.76
CA ASP A 617 -9.95 -8.27 4.73
C ASP A 617 -9.35 -7.71 6.04
N GLY A 618 -9.27 -6.38 6.18
CA GLY A 618 -8.67 -5.71 7.33
C GLY A 618 -7.15 -5.87 7.45
N SER A 619 -6.47 -6.35 6.40
CA SER A 619 -5.00 -6.43 6.44
C SER A 619 -4.36 -5.05 6.35
N THR A 620 -3.20 -4.91 7.01
CA THR A 620 -2.37 -3.70 6.93
C THR A 620 -1.90 -3.46 5.52
N VAL A 621 -2.11 -2.23 5.03
CA VAL A 621 -1.58 -1.78 3.74
C VAL A 621 -0.08 -1.52 3.89
N SER A 622 0.75 -2.30 3.24
CA SER A 622 2.21 -2.22 3.34
C SER A 622 2.87 -1.41 2.22
N ALA A 623 2.23 -1.30 1.06
CA ALA A 623 2.67 -0.50 -0.09
C ALA A 623 1.46 -0.08 -0.93
N PHE A 624 1.60 0.98 -1.72
CA PHE A 624 0.56 1.38 -2.68
C PHE A 624 1.14 2.07 -3.92
N CYS A 625 0.40 2.02 -5.03
CA CYS A 625 0.75 2.67 -6.28
C CYS A 625 -0.52 3.19 -6.96
N VAL A 626 -0.53 4.47 -7.34
CA VAL A 626 -1.58 5.04 -8.19
C VAL A 626 -1.08 5.02 -9.62
N HIS A 627 -1.87 4.48 -10.54
CA HIS A 627 -1.47 4.35 -11.93
C HIS A 627 -2.66 4.41 -12.88
N GLU A 628 -2.45 5.03 -14.03
CA GLU A 628 -3.44 5.10 -15.10
C GLU A 628 -3.23 3.99 -16.11
N CYS A 629 -4.20 3.08 -16.19
CA CYS A 629 -4.23 2.03 -17.18
C CYS A 629 -4.95 2.53 -18.42
N GLU A 630 -4.29 2.43 -19.57
CA GLU A 630 -4.93 2.61 -20.87
C GLU A 630 -6.16 1.69 -20.96
N GLY A 631 -7.26 2.22 -21.49
CA GLY A 631 -8.49 1.45 -21.65
C GLY A 631 -8.32 0.30 -22.66
N SER A 632 -9.29 -0.63 -22.66
CA SER A 632 -9.37 -1.66 -23.71
C SER A 632 -9.25 -1.06 -25.10
N SER A 633 -8.60 -1.77 -26.03
CA SER A 633 -8.54 -1.39 -27.46
C SER A 633 -9.93 -1.27 -28.14
N ARG A 634 -10.99 -1.67 -27.44
CA ARG A 634 -12.39 -1.47 -27.85
C ARG A 634 -12.72 0.02 -27.97
N MET A 635 -13.26 0.39 -29.12
CA MET A 635 -13.72 1.75 -29.44
C MET A 635 -14.53 2.36 -28.28
N GLY A 636 -14.08 3.52 -27.77
CA GLY A 636 -14.78 4.29 -26.73
C GLY A 636 -14.44 3.93 -25.28
N SER A 637 -13.49 3.02 -25.02
CA SER A 637 -13.03 2.78 -23.65
C SER A 637 -12.16 3.96 -23.17
N ARG A 638 -12.47 4.49 -21.98
CA ARG A 638 -11.68 5.55 -21.35
C ARG A 638 -10.56 4.93 -20.51
N PRO A 639 -9.37 5.54 -20.45
CA PRO A 639 -8.36 5.20 -19.46
C PRO A 639 -8.96 5.17 -18.06
N ARG A 640 -8.47 4.27 -17.22
CA ARG A 640 -8.89 4.15 -15.81
C ARG A 640 -7.70 4.30 -14.90
N ARG A 641 -7.85 5.17 -13.91
CA ARG A 641 -6.89 5.35 -12.84
C ARG A 641 -7.24 4.41 -11.70
N PHE A 642 -6.26 3.58 -11.34
CA PHE A 642 -6.35 2.62 -10.26
C PHE A 642 -5.45 3.04 -9.11
N ILE A 643 -5.87 2.68 -7.90
CA ILE A 643 -4.95 2.54 -6.76
C ILE A 643 -4.76 1.05 -6.52
N PHE A 644 -3.52 0.60 -6.59
CA PHE A 644 -3.10 -0.73 -6.17
C PHE A 644 -2.61 -0.64 -4.73
N THR A 645 -3.14 -1.47 -3.85
CA THR A 645 -2.70 -1.58 -2.45
C THR A 645 -2.14 -2.97 -2.23
N GLY A 646 -0.89 -3.03 -1.79
CA GLY A 646 -0.22 -4.26 -1.36
C GLY A 646 -0.33 -4.39 0.15
N HIS A 647 -0.49 -5.62 0.62
CA HIS A 647 -0.83 -5.90 2.01
C HIS A 647 0.24 -6.74 2.71
N SER A 648 0.23 -6.71 4.04
CA SER A 648 1.14 -7.49 4.89
C SER A 648 0.97 -9.00 4.71
N ASN A 649 -0.20 -9.47 4.28
CA ASN A 649 -0.47 -10.88 3.96
C ASN A 649 -0.03 -11.30 2.56
N GLY A 650 0.53 -10.38 1.75
CA GLY A 650 1.01 -10.64 0.39
C GLY A 650 -0.01 -10.50 -0.72
N SER A 651 -1.26 -10.18 -0.39
CA SER A 651 -2.30 -9.90 -1.39
C SER A 651 -2.19 -8.50 -1.98
N ILE A 652 -2.79 -8.32 -3.16
CA ILE A 652 -2.98 -7.01 -3.79
C ILE A 652 -4.47 -6.74 -3.95
N GLN A 653 -4.92 -5.57 -3.54
CA GLN A 653 -6.29 -5.08 -3.72
C GLN A 653 -6.29 -3.86 -4.65
N MET A 654 -7.30 -3.77 -5.51
CA MET A 654 -7.39 -2.77 -6.59
C MET A 654 -8.64 -1.91 -6.44
N TRP A 655 -8.48 -0.60 -6.61
CA TRP A 655 -9.51 0.40 -6.35
C TRP A 655 -9.67 1.33 -7.55
N ASP A 656 -10.91 1.56 -8.00
CA ASP A 656 -11.20 2.44 -9.15
C ASP A 656 -11.26 3.91 -8.70
N LEU A 657 -10.16 4.63 -8.93
CA LEU A 657 -10.05 6.04 -8.55
C LEU A 657 -10.75 6.96 -9.54
N THR A 658 -10.84 6.59 -10.82
CA THR A 658 -11.57 7.39 -11.83
C THR A 658 -13.02 7.64 -11.39
N THR A 659 -13.71 6.60 -10.94
CA THR A 659 -15.10 6.73 -10.49
C THR A 659 -15.22 7.63 -9.26
N ALA A 660 -14.28 7.53 -8.31
CA ALA A 660 -14.27 8.37 -7.12
C ALA A 660 -14.00 9.86 -7.46
N LEU A 661 -13.10 10.13 -8.40
CA LEU A 661 -12.83 11.49 -8.89
C LEU A 661 -14.06 12.07 -9.61
N ASP A 662 -14.70 11.30 -10.50
CA ASP A 662 -15.92 11.72 -11.20
C ASP A 662 -17.07 12.08 -10.23
N LEU A 663 -17.24 11.31 -9.16
CA LEU A 663 -18.24 11.60 -8.12
C LEU A 663 -17.90 12.86 -7.33
N CYS A 664 -16.62 13.09 -7.03
CA CYS A 664 -16.16 14.30 -6.35
C CYS A 664 -16.47 15.54 -7.19
N TYR A 665 -16.20 15.51 -8.50
CA TYR A 665 -16.51 16.61 -9.41
C TYR A 665 -18.00 16.92 -9.53
N LYS A 666 -18.85 15.89 -9.67
CA LYS A 666 -20.30 16.08 -9.73
C LYS A 666 -20.84 16.76 -8.49
N THR A 667 -20.34 16.36 -7.31
CA THR A 667 -20.74 16.96 -6.03
C THR A 667 -20.39 18.45 -5.97
N ASP A 668 -19.24 18.86 -6.53
CA ASP A 668 -18.85 20.27 -6.59
C ASP A 668 -19.73 21.08 -7.57
N LEU A 669 -20.11 20.50 -8.71
CA LEU A 669 -21.00 21.14 -9.69
C LEU A 669 -22.44 21.30 -9.17
N ASP A 670 -22.96 20.30 -8.45
CA ASP A 670 -24.31 20.32 -7.88
C ASP A 670 -24.44 21.24 -6.65
N SER A 671 -23.32 21.72 -6.09
CA SER A 671 -23.29 22.70 -4.99
C SER A 671 -23.62 24.14 -5.41
N ASN A 672 -24.09 24.35 -6.64
CA ASN A 672 -24.47 25.65 -7.20
C ASN A 672 -25.65 26.27 -6.42
N PRO A 673 -25.64 27.57 -6.03
CA PRO A 673 -26.54 28.12 -5.01
C PRO A 673 -28.01 28.25 -5.41
N PHE A 674 -28.36 27.96 -6.67
CA PHE A 674 -29.67 28.32 -7.23
C PHE A 674 -30.73 27.23 -7.10
N TYR A 675 -30.35 26.00 -6.72
CA TYR A 675 -31.29 24.89 -6.47
C TYR A 675 -30.86 24.09 -5.24
N MET A 676 -31.16 24.59 -4.02
CA MET A 676 -30.97 23.78 -2.81
C MET A 676 -32.29 23.52 -2.09
N LYS A 677 -32.78 22.29 -2.21
CA LYS A 677 -33.58 21.65 -1.18
C LYS A 677 -32.59 21.20 -0.09
N LYS A 678 -32.53 21.93 1.03
CA LYS A 678 -31.68 21.62 2.18
C LYS A 678 -31.82 20.14 2.57
N PRO A 679 -30.74 19.32 2.55
CA PRO A 679 -30.73 18.09 3.31
C PRO A 679 -30.47 18.44 4.78
N SER A 680 -31.44 18.12 5.63
CA SER A 680 -31.28 18.15 7.08
C SER A 680 -30.51 16.90 7.52
N ASN A 681 -29.20 17.04 7.74
CA ASN A 681 -28.40 16.44 8.80
C ASN A 681 -26.90 16.57 8.41
N SER A 682 -26.15 17.28 9.24
CA SER A 682 -24.67 17.32 9.28
C SER A 682 -23.95 17.41 7.93
N THR A 683 -23.95 18.59 7.30
CA THR A 683 -22.84 18.98 6.41
C THR A 683 -21.63 19.31 7.27
N GLU A 684 -20.97 18.30 7.81
CA GLU A 684 -19.58 18.44 8.21
C GLU A 684 -18.80 18.81 6.93
N LYS A 685 -18.07 19.93 6.95
CA LYS A 685 -17.02 20.17 5.96
C LYS A 685 -16.17 18.91 5.98
N ARG A 686 -16.13 18.15 4.87
CA ARG A 686 -15.22 17.01 4.73
C ARG A 686 -13.80 17.57 4.73
N ASP A 687 -13.23 17.72 5.92
CA ASP A 687 -11.83 18.02 6.09
C ASP A 687 -11.03 16.98 5.31
N GLY A 688 -10.01 17.47 4.60
CA GLY A 688 -9.29 16.66 3.63
C GLY A 688 -8.63 15.42 4.23
N GLY A 689 -8.01 15.59 5.40
CA GLY A 689 -7.33 14.53 6.14
C GLY A 689 -8.25 13.83 7.14
N PRO A 690 -7.75 12.85 7.91
CA PRO A 690 -8.55 12.19 8.94
C PRO A 690 -9.15 13.22 9.91
N THR A 691 -10.42 13.03 10.28
CA THR A 691 -11.04 13.82 11.35
C THR A 691 -10.36 13.49 12.68
N PRO A 692 -10.45 14.35 13.71
CA PRO A 692 -9.89 14.03 15.03
C PRO A 692 -10.36 12.67 15.56
N THR A 693 -11.65 12.35 15.37
CA THR A 693 -12.24 11.06 15.76
C THR A 693 -11.68 9.88 14.97
N GLU A 694 -11.46 10.03 13.66
CA GLU A 694 -10.82 9.02 12.82
C GLU A 694 -9.36 8.82 13.24
N LEU A 695 -8.63 9.90 13.48
CA LEU A 695 -7.23 9.85 13.91
C LEU A 695 -7.08 9.12 15.25
N LEU A 696 -7.88 9.49 16.26
CA LEU A 696 -7.87 8.82 17.56
C LEU A 696 -8.17 7.33 17.41
N ARG A 697 -9.14 6.96 16.57
CA ARG A 697 -9.44 5.54 16.30
C ARG A 697 -8.25 4.80 15.68
N MET A 698 -7.55 5.42 14.73
CA MET A 698 -6.36 4.83 14.11
C MET A 698 -5.21 4.71 15.10
N LEU A 699 -5.06 5.68 16.02
CA LEU A 699 -4.07 5.66 17.07
C LEU A 699 -4.38 4.60 18.14
N ASP A 700 -5.65 4.41 18.51
CA ASP A 700 -6.07 3.37 19.47
C ASP A 700 -5.87 1.95 18.92
N GLN A 701 -6.04 1.78 17.60
CA GLN A 701 -5.79 0.50 16.91
C GLN A 701 -4.31 0.18 16.76
N CYS A 702 -3.46 1.20 16.77
CA CYS A 702 -2.02 1.05 16.77
C CYS A 702 -1.59 0.90 18.24
N ASP A 703 -0.93 -0.19 18.64
CA ASP A 703 -0.43 -0.37 20.02
C ASP A 703 0.71 0.62 20.36
N ILE A 704 0.41 1.92 20.41
CA ILE A 704 1.34 3.00 20.75
C ILE A 704 1.64 3.00 22.26
N SER A 705 0.80 2.34 23.05
CA SER A 705 0.89 2.19 24.52
C SER A 705 2.15 1.46 25.01
N ASN A 706 2.90 0.77 24.14
CA ASN A 706 4.21 0.21 24.51
C ASN A 706 5.36 1.24 24.52
N SER A 707 5.12 2.51 24.15
CA SER A 707 6.14 3.55 24.21
C SER A 707 6.13 4.38 25.50
N LEU A 708 5.30 4.04 26.49
CA LEU A 708 5.19 4.75 27.77
C LEU A 708 5.24 3.78 28.95
N CYS A 709 6.43 3.23 29.26
CA CYS A 709 6.71 2.78 30.62
C CYS A 709 8.14 3.17 31.05
N SER A 710 8.20 4.29 31.76
CA SER A 710 9.30 4.65 32.64
C SER A 710 9.25 3.76 33.89
N THR A 711 10.02 2.68 33.94
CA THR A 711 10.57 2.08 35.17
C THR A 711 11.65 1.05 34.80
N PRO A 712 12.85 1.08 35.42
CA PRO A 712 13.89 0.10 35.12
C PRO A 712 13.57 -1.20 35.85
N CYS A 713 13.02 -2.20 35.18
CA CYS A 713 13.00 -3.56 35.71
C CYS A 713 14.35 -4.23 35.38
N MET A 714 15.15 -4.48 36.42
CA MET A 714 16.35 -5.31 36.33
C MET A 714 15.91 -6.77 36.16
N SER A 715 15.81 -7.25 34.92
CA SER A 715 15.80 -8.68 34.57
C SER A 715 16.15 -8.85 33.08
N PRO A 716 17.02 -9.80 32.71
CA PRO A 716 17.40 -10.00 31.31
C PRO A 716 16.34 -10.84 30.61
N CYS A 717 15.35 -10.20 29.99
CA CYS A 717 14.53 -10.83 28.97
C CYS A 717 14.79 -10.13 27.63
N MET A 718 15.13 -10.91 26.60
CA MET A 718 15.33 -10.39 25.25
C MET A 718 13.98 -10.06 24.62
N SER A 719 13.67 -8.78 24.47
CA SER A 719 12.56 -8.28 23.67
C SER A 719 13.07 -7.88 22.29
N LEU A 720 13.11 -8.85 21.36
CA LEU A 720 13.35 -8.61 19.94
C LEU A 720 12.01 -8.27 19.25
N ALA A 721 11.58 -7.02 19.36
CA ALA A 721 10.61 -6.42 18.45
C ALA A 721 11.02 -4.95 18.27
N THR A 722 11.46 -4.60 17.07
CA THR A 722 11.67 -3.22 16.66
C THR A 722 10.33 -2.49 16.65
N ALA A 723 9.91 -1.95 17.79
CA ALA A 723 8.85 -0.95 17.84
C ALA A 723 9.34 0.27 17.06
N THR A 724 8.65 0.61 15.98
CA THR A 724 8.89 1.83 15.19
C THR A 724 8.78 3.05 16.11
N ARG A 725 9.92 3.67 16.46
CA ARG A 725 9.92 4.91 17.24
C ARG A 725 9.27 6.02 16.42
N LEU A 726 8.25 6.65 16.99
CA LEU A 726 7.66 7.88 16.47
C LEU A 726 8.74 8.99 16.43
N LYS A 727 8.79 9.77 15.34
CA LYS A 727 9.67 10.94 15.26
C LYS A 727 9.31 11.94 16.37
N SER A 728 10.31 12.64 16.91
CA SER A 728 10.10 13.75 17.87
C SER A 728 9.17 14.84 17.31
N SER A 729 9.24 15.12 16.01
CA SER A 729 8.29 15.98 15.30
C SER A 729 6.86 15.46 15.38
N ASN A 730 6.64 14.15 15.20
CA ASN A 730 5.32 13.55 15.24
C ASN A 730 4.71 13.64 16.65
N VAL A 731 5.54 13.47 17.69
CA VAL A 731 5.14 13.72 19.09
C VAL A 731 4.79 15.19 19.32
N ALA A 732 5.58 16.13 18.78
CA ALA A 732 5.29 17.56 18.87
C ALA A 732 3.99 17.95 18.16
N PHE A 733 3.70 17.37 16.99
CA PHE A 733 2.44 17.57 16.27
C PHE A 733 1.23 17.08 17.06
N LEU A 734 1.30 15.86 17.61
CA LEU A 734 0.23 15.31 18.46
C LEU A 734 -0.01 16.22 19.68
N ASN A 735 1.05 16.72 20.30
CA ASN A 735 0.97 17.66 21.42
C ASN A 735 0.37 19.02 21.03
N GLN A 736 0.64 19.52 19.81
CA GLN A 736 0.04 20.77 19.31
C GLN A 736 -1.47 20.64 19.05
N GLN A 737 -1.95 19.48 18.58
CA GLN A 737 -3.39 19.29 18.39
C GLN A 737 -4.15 19.19 19.72
N LEU A 738 -3.57 18.55 20.73
CA LEU A 738 -4.13 18.47 22.09
C LEU A 738 -4.24 19.85 22.77
N GLY A 739 -3.28 20.76 22.50
CA GLY A 739 -3.31 22.12 23.06
C GLY A 739 -4.44 23.01 22.51
N ASN A 740 -4.84 22.80 21.25
CA ASN A 740 -5.86 23.63 20.59
C ASN A 740 -7.31 23.31 21.02
N GLU A 741 -7.56 22.20 21.71
CA GLU A 741 -8.88 21.92 22.32
C GLU A 741 -9.06 22.63 23.67
N VAL A 742 -7.98 22.88 24.41
CA VAL A 742 -8.06 23.52 25.74
C VAL A 742 -8.38 25.02 25.61
N ASP A 743 -7.87 25.70 24.58
CA ASP A 743 -8.08 27.13 24.40
C ASP A 743 -9.44 27.52 23.80
N LYS A 744 -10.23 26.55 23.28
CA LYS A 744 -11.59 26.84 22.78
C LYS A 744 -12.67 26.86 23.87
N ASN A 745 -12.39 26.34 25.07
CA ASN A 745 -13.31 26.37 26.21
C ASN A 745 -12.97 27.43 27.27
N ALA A 746 -11.91 28.23 27.07
CA ALA A 746 -11.52 29.30 27.99
C ALA A 746 -12.03 30.70 27.57
N GLY A 747 -12.99 30.77 26.64
CA GLY A 747 -13.51 32.01 26.06
C GLY A 747 -14.99 32.26 26.31
N SER A 748 -15.54 31.83 27.45
CA SER A 748 -16.82 32.34 27.96
C SER A 748 -16.97 32.03 29.45
N ALA A 749 -16.44 32.91 30.29
CA ALA A 749 -16.88 33.11 31.66
C ALA A 749 -16.84 34.61 31.95
#